data_AF-A0AAE0BG76-F1
#
_entry.id   AF-A0AAE0BG76-F1
#
_cell.length_a   1.000
_cell.length_b   1.000
_cell.length_c   1.000
_cell.angle_alpha   90.00
_cell.angle_beta   90.00
_cell.angle_gamma   90.00
#
_symmetry.space_group_name_H-M   'P 1'
#
loop_
_entity.id
_entity.type
_entity.pdbx_description
1 polymer ?
#
loop_
_entity_poly.entity_id
_entity_poly.type
_entity_poly.pdbx_seq_one_letter_code
_entity_poly.pdbx_strand_id
1 'polypeptide(L)'
;MSAAAFGHIEGLPISAAAFCIIARLPILTAVFGRNARLPISEAAFDRNARLPISEEADFGRIAGLPISAPAATATSTPTATSAPTASSAPTSAPTVYRHSFATYLRTVLRLTSTSAAFPQGSTTSVAPSFSRTFSTFNNRIPSTSGNVEVYIGGTSCAGGGLDSSFSTNHSPTFTTATKQAASISLLLRTSTIYVDNHVISAQYYVRDEDGRPQVTTGGITVDLVITAGSTSLSSACSAPSSSTGAATCLYTSNVLSSEFSTSGDVTGSVKVQVLYSNTVVAESSSLTLTLGAEASHAALSEPSMVITMPYSPRFGGDSITSQVSARTTTSGGTEYVLGGFAAIVYYTSSILTYNSLSGDSKYTSPIVSSGTDGVINVVVSGLSSSTADADVTGTAVTLFTVAFSVVSSATIGTSSNVLSLSVYHMVTTANVEFARQKTGQVNDARGGAQTQGQLTVTELIQVGIYAYAAQAELFNTAYLDGMDVTSSITVKRVYNKCGESDTTTTAATCSGLADATVATLSSCDVVLTSSQSAGASSISVSVTDGAYNTSVPFRVWLPSSIRVTADDAELNAVTGARQASSCSSSLYQRTELSASATWGGSELTYVANIDVTCLVSFESSDSGVASVSGTTATGIAVGTATMSISGGASGLSASTSVTVTDTAVTVSVLSAVLVTGATWSGVDSSASLAPSTTFTAQTTFVQSLTAEEDSGPIYVFAHFSDGYWQEVPSADGSGVTVNSSYSSALTVSTESFGSADFKGTVPDSPSSADSEQLLIATWTDSCDSTTIASGFGGVTVALATPTSVTITASPTNKISRSSDGAANSPINTATSSTLTVTATFDDGTTRDFTLDSRSTYTVTSGGALVEVTVGTSSVTASVIEGTTGFGAVTIEVSFPTYASSITATTIVTVIGVSSVALSSNPYPTYNGSSSFTESVLSLVQCTRTYQRAVLMATATLSDGNTHDVTSESSYAISQSSGLSVTASNGIVEASADGSCDVTATYYSVASTAFTYTVESNRVSVTSLTHTTSWSGSNFPTTFYAVKDSTKTLSVTAVFSDGTQFTDIVGGTQSSWVAATEYTTFTSDATHKVSVTAEGVATLLDNHYQAVVLTIASTCSSSDITDLVTDTVSVYANLRPMPNDVDLGLNDGVQFTSTAAGETFSVPLVLH
;
A
#
# COMPACT_ATOMS: atom_id res chain seq x y z
N MET A 1 -35.44 -2.53 31.81
CA MET A 1 -34.68 -3.79 31.66
C MET A 1 -33.49 -3.46 30.76
N SER A 2 -32.33 -3.18 31.37
CA SER A 2 -31.05 -3.92 31.26
C SER A 2 -30.31 -3.69 29.92
N ALA A 3 -29.27 -2.83 29.87
CA ALA A 3 -27.84 -3.10 30.13
C ALA A 3 -27.19 -3.96 29.01
N ALA A 4 -26.01 -3.74 28.43
CA ALA A 4 -24.80 -2.96 28.74
C ALA A 4 -24.00 -2.72 27.42
N ALA A 5 -23.40 -1.55 27.18
CA ALA A 5 -21.96 -1.22 27.31
C ALA A 5 -20.96 -1.99 26.42
N PHE A 6 -20.38 -1.32 25.41
CA PHE A 6 -18.96 -1.42 25.05
C PHE A 6 -18.50 -0.07 24.48
N GLY A 7 -17.46 0.51 25.09
CA GLY A 7 -16.99 1.87 24.86
C GLY A 7 -15.88 1.94 23.81
N HIS A 8 -15.89 3.08 23.10
CA HIS A 8 -14.81 3.64 22.30
C HIS A 8 -13.55 3.90 23.13
N ILE A 9 -12.37 3.60 22.57
CA ILE A 9 -11.10 4.21 22.96
C ILE A 9 -10.45 4.74 21.69
N GLU A 10 -10.34 6.07 21.62
CA GLU A 10 -9.54 6.82 20.64
C GLU A 10 -8.05 6.67 20.94
N GLY A 11 -7.26 6.67 19.87
CA GLY A 11 -5.81 6.52 19.89
C GLY A 11 -5.10 7.67 20.60
N LEU A 12 -4.16 7.30 21.47
CA LEU A 12 -3.14 8.18 22.02
C LEU A 12 -1.80 7.96 21.28
N PRO A 13 -0.97 9.01 21.15
CA PRO A 13 0.20 9.06 20.30
C PRO A 13 1.35 8.23 20.90
N ILE A 14 2.03 7.48 20.03
CA ILE A 14 3.28 6.78 20.38
C ILE A 14 4.37 7.84 20.50
N SER A 15 4.76 8.19 21.74
CA SER A 15 5.97 8.97 22.00
C SER A 15 7.20 8.06 21.91
N ALA A 16 8.18 8.48 21.12
CA ALA A 16 9.49 7.85 21.03
C ALA A 16 10.30 8.16 22.31
N ALA A 17 10.04 7.41 23.38
CA ALA A 17 10.80 7.47 24.62
C ALA A 17 10.94 6.08 25.23
N ALA A 18 11.51 5.13 24.49
CA ALA A 18 11.84 3.80 25.02
C ALA A 18 12.95 3.12 24.21
N PHE A 19 14.18 3.64 24.29
CA PHE A 19 15.38 2.86 23.94
C PHE A 19 16.53 3.25 24.89
N CYS A 20 16.50 2.66 26.09
CA CYS A 20 17.65 2.45 26.96
C CYS A 20 17.24 1.51 28.10
N ILE A 21 16.98 0.23 27.79
CA ILE A 21 16.87 -0.84 28.79
C ILE A 21 17.63 -2.07 28.27
N ILE A 22 18.55 -2.55 29.10
CA ILE A 22 19.35 -3.76 28.92
C ILE A 22 18.50 -4.98 29.27
N ALA A 23 18.36 -5.94 28.35
CA ALA A 23 17.95 -7.31 28.67
C ALA A 23 18.77 -8.31 27.84
N ARG A 24 19.67 -9.02 28.51
CA ARG A 24 20.35 -10.22 27.99
C ARG A 24 19.47 -11.44 28.31
N LEU A 25 19.11 -12.22 27.30
CA LEU A 25 18.60 -13.59 27.48
C LEU A 25 19.45 -14.54 26.61
N PRO A 26 19.96 -15.66 27.16
CA PRO A 26 20.75 -16.62 26.42
C PRO A 26 19.88 -17.62 25.66
N ILE A 27 20.40 -18.07 24.52
CA ILE A 27 19.84 -19.11 23.64
C ILE A 27 20.15 -20.50 24.21
N LEU A 28 19.19 -21.43 24.15
CA LEU A 28 19.45 -22.85 23.85
C LEU A 28 18.21 -23.55 23.23
N THR A 29 18.51 -24.22 22.12
CA THR A 29 17.79 -25.12 21.19
C THR A 29 16.92 -26.23 21.86
N ALA A 30 15.92 -26.91 21.26
CA ALA A 30 15.77 -27.40 19.87
C ALA A 30 14.37 -28.04 19.58
N VAL A 31 14.00 -28.11 18.27
CA VAL A 31 13.31 -29.23 17.54
C VAL A 31 11.77 -29.42 17.73
N PHE A 32 10.87 -29.58 16.73
CA PHE A 32 10.82 -29.59 15.23
C PHE A 32 9.33 -29.53 14.81
N GLY A 33 8.95 -29.05 13.60
CA GLY A 33 7.62 -29.38 13.05
C GLY A 33 6.98 -28.62 11.88
N ARG A 34 7.63 -28.61 10.69
CA ARG A 34 7.05 -28.64 9.31
C ARG A 34 6.21 -27.48 8.70
N ASN A 35 6.65 -27.17 7.46
CA ASN A 35 5.93 -26.72 6.26
C ASN A 35 5.80 -25.22 5.98
N ALA A 36 6.85 -24.61 5.42
CA ALA A 36 6.72 -23.54 4.44
C ALA A 36 7.80 -23.68 3.36
N ARG A 37 7.39 -23.63 2.09
CA ARG A 37 8.20 -23.85 0.88
C ARG A 37 8.91 -22.55 0.47
N LEU A 38 10.22 -22.64 0.20
CA LEU A 38 10.99 -21.65 -0.56
C LEU A 38 11.15 -22.13 -2.02
N PRO A 39 11.15 -21.22 -3.02
CA PRO A 39 11.65 -21.52 -4.35
C PRO A 39 13.19 -21.36 -4.43
N ILE A 40 13.77 -22.08 -5.39
CA ILE A 40 15.17 -22.47 -5.50
C ILE A 40 16.03 -21.42 -6.24
N SER A 41 17.22 -21.13 -5.70
CA SER A 41 18.50 -20.84 -6.37
C SER A 41 19.58 -21.64 -5.61
N GLU A 42 20.74 -22.11 -6.09
CA GLU A 42 21.57 -21.92 -7.28
C GLU A 42 22.68 -23.02 -7.34
N ALA A 43 23.40 -23.12 -8.47
CA ALA A 43 24.81 -23.53 -8.67
C ALA A 43 25.23 -24.99 -9.01
N ALA A 44 25.90 -25.16 -10.18
CA ALA A 44 27.35 -25.55 -10.27
C ALA A 44 27.91 -25.75 -11.72
N PHE A 45 29.00 -25.02 -12.02
CA PHE A 45 30.22 -25.36 -12.81
C PHE A 45 30.33 -25.23 -14.37
N ASP A 46 30.69 -24.01 -14.80
CA ASP A 46 31.85 -23.52 -15.59
C ASP A 46 32.70 -24.43 -16.54
N ARG A 47 32.86 -24.00 -17.81
CA ARG A 47 34.18 -23.63 -18.41
C ARG A 47 34.12 -23.08 -19.86
N ASN A 48 34.82 -21.95 -20.04
CA ASN A 48 35.50 -21.44 -21.25
C ASN A 48 34.70 -20.56 -22.25
N ALA A 49 34.80 -19.24 -22.12
CA ALA A 49 35.76 -18.41 -22.88
C ALA A 49 35.53 -16.91 -22.60
N ARG A 50 36.65 -16.18 -22.46
CA ARG A 50 36.77 -14.78 -22.02
C ARG A 50 36.66 -13.79 -23.20
N LEU A 51 35.97 -12.66 -22.96
CA LEU A 51 36.33 -11.22 -23.16
C LEU A 51 37.03 -10.74 -24.46
N PRO A 52 37.07 -9.42 -24.80
CA PRO A 52 36.33 -8.24 -24.31
C PRO A 52 35.84 -7.27 -25.42
N ILE A 53 35.19 -6.20 -24.93
CA ILE A 53 34.85 -4.90 -25.54
C ILE A 53 36.11 -4.10 -25.95
N SER A 54 36.02 -3.28 -27.02
CA SER A 54 36.66 -1.94 -27.17
C SER A 54 36.05 -1.22 -28.39
N GLU A 55 35.35 -0.09 -28.28
CA GLU A 55 35.80 1.31 -28.10
C GLU A 55 36.34 2.01 -29.39
N GLU A 56 35.63 3.10 -29.74
CA GLU A 56 36.03 4.39 -30.36
C GLU A 56 36.69 4.59 -31.76
N ALA A 57 36.19 5.68 -32.39
CA ALA A 57 36.87 6.74 -33.15
C ALA A 57 37.01 6.70 -34.71
N ASP A 58 36.13 7.48 -35.35
CA ASP A 58 36.40 8.76 -36.06
C ASP A 58 36.91 8.89 -37.54
N PHE A 59 36.28 9.88 -38.21
CA PHE A 59 36.59 10.70 -39.41
C PHE A 59 37.06 10.13 -40.77
N GLY A 60 36.38 10.58 -41.84
CA GLY A 60 37.00 10.76 -43.17
C GLY A 60 36.05 10.94 -44.37
N ARG A 61 35.95 12.17 -44.90
CA ARG A 61 35.19 12.56 -46.11
C ARG A 61 35.90 12.17 -47.45
N ILE A 62 35.11 12.19 -48.55
CA ILE A 62 35.37 12.76 -49.90
C ILE A 62 35.28 11.80 -51.13
N ALA A 63 34.25 12.09 -51.96
CA ALA A 63 34.12 12.13 -53.44
C ALA A 63 34.25 10.89 -54.37
N GLY A 64 33.36 10.87 -55.39
CA GLY A 64 33.72 10.44 -56.75
C GLY A 64 32.65 9.63 -57.52
N LEU A 65 31.87 10.32 -58.37
CA LEU A 65 31.02 9.85 -59.49
C LEU A 65 31.73 8.88 -60.50
N PRO A 66 31.12 8.50 -61.65
CA PRO A 66 29.85 7.80 -61.99
C PRO A 66 30.12 6.60 -62.96
N ILE A 67 29.09 5.98 -63.60
CA ILE A 67 29.08 5.26 -64.93
C ILE A 67 27.76 4.45 -65.02
N SER A 68 26.69 4.95 -65.64
CA SER A 68 26.29 4.92 -67.06
C SER A 68 25.74 3.58 -67.59
N ALA A 69 24.47 3.61 -68.00
CA ALA A 69 23.77 2.60 -68.81
C ALA A 69 24.06 2.75 -70.32
N PRO A 70 23.81 1.72 -71.15
CA PRO A 70 23.71 1.89 -72.60
C PRO A 70 22.27 1.78 -73.12
N ALA A 71 21.99 2.58 -74.15
CA ALA A 71 20.79 2.58 -74.97
C ALA A 71 21.01 1.80 -76.28
N ALA A 72 19.92 1.29 -76.88
CA ALA A 72 19.86 0.98 -78.30
C ALA A 72 18.42 1.10 -78.85
N THR A 73 18.30 1.65 -80.05
CA THR A 73 17.12 2.21 -80.71
C THR A 73 16.58 1.34 -81.87
N ALA A 74 15.24 1.30 -81.97
CA ALA A 74 14.37 1.44 -83.17
C ALA A 74 14.40 0.46 -84.37
N THR A 75 13.21 -0.06 -84.80
CA THR A 75 12.43 0.43 -85.99
C THR A 75 11.24 -0.46 -86.45
N SER A 76 10.17 0.22 -86.89
CA SER A 76 9.16 -0.08 -87.96
C SER A 76 7.92 -1.01 -87.75
N THR A 77 6.77 -0.43 -88.11
CA THR A 77 5.34 -0.86 -88.24
C THR A 77 5.02 -1.52 -89.61
N PRO A 78 3.76 -1.91 -90.02
CA PRO A 78 2.47 -2.18 -89.33
C PRO A 78 1.73 -3.50 -89.77
N THR A 79 0.84 -4.08 -88.97
CA THR A 79 -0.42 -4.74 -89.45
C THR A 79 -1.43 -4.93 -88.31
N ALA A 80 -2.72 -4.95 -88.66
CA ALA A 80 -3.87 -4.68 -87.79
C ALA A 80 -4.52 -5.92 -87.11
N THR A 81 -5.33 -5.59 -86.10
CA THR A 81 -6.53 -6.26 -85.55
C THR A 81 -6.41 -7.53 -84.70
N SER A 82 -6.56 -7.37 -83.38
CA SER A 82 -7.73 -7.85 -82.60
C SER A 82 -7.61 -7.46 -81.11
N ALA A 83 -8.72 -7.03 -80.50
CA ALA A 83 -8.83 -6.52 -79.13
C ALA A 83 -8.40 -7.53 -78.02
N PRO A 84 -7.85 -7.03 -76.89
CA PRO A 84 -8.43 -7.43 -75.59
C PRO A 84 -8.37 -6.36 -74.47
N THR A 85 -9.40 -6.39 -73.63
CA THR A 85 -9.47 -6.07 -72.17
C THR A 85 -8.47 -5.09 -71.53
N ALA A 86 -9.01 -4.02 -70.94
CA ALA A 86 -8.31 -3.05 -70.11
C ALA A 86 -7.81 -3.68 -68.79
N SER A 87 -6.49 -3.72 -68.63
CA SER A 87 -5.79 -3.90 -67.35
C SER A 87 -5.27 -2.53 -66.92
N SER A 88 -5.60 -2.13 -65.69
CA SER A 88 -5.26 -0.85 -65.07
C SER A 88 -3.76 -0.74 -64.78
N ALA A 89 -3.14 0.33 -65.29
CA ALA A 89 -1.80 0.76 -64.95
C ALA A 89 -1.73 1.25 -63.47
N PRO A 90 -0.55 1.15 -62.81
CA PRO A 90 -0.36 1.68 -61.47
C PRO A 90 -0.27 3.20 -61.52
N THR A 91 -1.20 3.90 -60.88
CA THR A 91 -1.06 5.32 -60.58
C THR A 91 0.00 5.49 -59.49
N SER A 92 1.15 6.03 -59.86
CA SER A 92 2.09 6.66 -58.94
C SER A 92 1.33 7.67 -58.07
N ALA A 93 1.33 7.45 -56.75
CA ALA A 93 0.73 8.36 -55.78
C ALA A 93 1.29 9.77 -55.97
N PRO A 94 0.44 10.82 -55.97
CA PRO A 94 0.94 12.18 -55.94
C PRO A 94 1.63 12.41 -54.59
N THR A 95 2.87 12.90 -54.63
CA THR A 95 3.56 13.39 -53.45
C THR A 95 2.82 14.64 -52.96
N VAL A 96 1.89 14.47 -52.01
CA VAL A 96 1.19 15.58 -51.34
C VAL A 96 2.17 16.18 -50.33
N TYR A 97 2.63 17.40 -50.59
CA TYR A 97 3.26 18.25 -49.57
C TYR A 97 2.16 18.69 -48.59
N ARG A 98 1.81 17.85 -47.60
CA ARG A 98 0.93 18.26 -46.49
C ARG A 98 1.62 19.42 -45.76
N HIS A 99 1.06 20.63 -45.83
CA HIS A 99 1.54 21.71 -44.99
C HIS A 99 1.25 21.34 -43.53
N SER A 100 2.24 21.48 -42.64
CA SER A 100 2.00 21.18 -41.22
C SER A 100 0.90 22.12 -40.71
N PHE A 101 -0.15 21.58 -40.07
CA PHE A 101 -1.29 22.38 -39.62
C PHE A 101 -0.88 23.48 -38.61
N ALA A 102 0.28 23.31 -37.97
CA ALA A 102 0.83 24.22 -36.97
C ALA A 102 1.91 25.19 -37.50
N THR A 103 2.16 25.26 -38.82
CA THR A 103 3.24 26.08 -39.44
C THR A 103 3.24 27.54 -38.94
N TYR A 104 2.05 28.07 -38.71
CA TYR A 104 1.83 29.48 -38.39
C TYR A 104 1.47 29.72 -36.91
N LEU A 105 1.52 28.68 -36.07
CA LEU A 105 1.32 28.85 -34.63
C LEU A 105 2.47 29.65 -34.01
N ARG A 106 2.11 30.44 -32.98
CA ARG A 106 3.05 31.09 -32.08
C ARG A 106 2.77 30.68 -30.67
N THR A 107 3.82 30.19 -30.01
CA THR A 107 3.69 29.60 -28.68
C THR A 107 4.84 29.98 -27.80
N VAL A 108 4.56 30.08 -26.52
CA VAL A 108 5.55 30.33 -25.48
C VAL A 108 5.57 29.14 -24.54
N LEU A 109 6.75 28.55 -24.38
CA LEU A 109 7.02 27.58 -23.31
C LEU A 109 7.42 28.33 -22.05
N ARG A 110 6.76 28.05 -20.93
CA ARG A 110 7.00 28.73 -19.64
C ARG A 110 7.00 27.72 -18.50
N LEU A 111 7.22 28.21 -17.28
CA LEU A 111 7.13 27.41 -16.07
C LEU A 111 5.94 27.88 -15.22
N THR A 112 5.42 26.98 -14.39
CA THR A 112 4.52 27.37 -13.29
C THR A 112 5.23 28.37 -12.36
N SER A 113 4.47 29.28 -11.77
CA SER A 113 4.99 30.38 -10.92
C SER A 113 5.78 29.92 -9.68
N THR A 114 5.71 28.63 -9.32
CA THR A 114 6.37 28.02 -8.17
C THR A 114 7.63 27.22 -8.51
N SER A 115 8.09 27.24 -9.76
CA SER A 115 9.17 26.40 -10.26
C SER A 115 10.58 26.79 -9.77
N ALA A 116 11.47 25.79 -9.69
CA ALA A 116 12.88 25.91 -9.32
C ALA A 116 13.80 26.18 -10.54
N ALA A 117 13.24 26.78 -11.59
CA ALA A 117 13.98 27.13 -12.80
C ALA A 117 13.40 28.41 -13.39
N PHE A 118 14.14 29.02 -14.31
CA PHE A 118 13.67 30.15 -15.11
C PHE A 118 13.79 29.85 -16.61
N PRO A 119 12.83 30.28 -17.44
CA PRO A 119 12.98 30.18 -18.89
C PRO A 119 14.15 31.02 -19.37
N GLN A 120 14.87 30.53 -20.38
CA GLN A 120 16.03 31.20 -20.96
C GLN A 120 15.84 31.38 -22.48
N GLY A 121 16.04 32.59 -22.96
CA GLY A 121 15.84 32.96 -24.38
C GLY A 121 14.38 32.89 -24.81
N SER A 122 14.12 33.04 -26.10
CA SER A 122 12.77 32.91 -26.69
C SER A 122 12.46 31.45 -27.02
N THR A 123 11.17 31.14 -27.20
CA THR A 123 10.76 29.84 -27.75
C THR A 123 11.14 29.78 -29.22
N THR A 124 11.90 28.75 -29.60
CA THR A 124 12.25 28.48 -31.00
C THR A 124 11.19 27.60 -31.63
N SER A 125 10.84 27.88 -32.89
CA SER A 125 9.81 27.14 -33.63
C SER A 125 10.36 26.47 -34.88
N VAL A 126 10.15 25.16 -34.97
CA VAL A 126 10.25 24.36 -36.20
C VAL A 126 8.96 23.57 -36.28
N ALA A 127 7.92 24.22 -36.82
CA ALA A 127 6.57 23.68 -36.79
C ALA A 127 6.49 22.24 -37.33
N PRO A 128 5.72 21.35 -36.67
CA PRO A 128 4.81 21.60 -35.55
C PRO A 128 5.47 21.64 -34.14
N SER A 129 6.80 21.65 -34.06
CA SER A 129 7.56 21.55 -32.81
C SER A 129 8.10 22.89 -32.31
N PHE A 130 8.08 23.07 -30.99
CA PHE A 130 8.49 24.27 -30.30
C PHE A 130 9.41 23.90 -29.15
N SER A 131 10.52 24.61 -28.98
CA SER A 131 11.50 24.30 -27.93
C SER A 131 12.01 25.53 -27.22
N ARG A 132 12.32 25.37 -25.93
CA ARG A 132 12.86 26.43 -25.10
C ARG A 132 13.80 25.85 -24.06
N THR A 133 14.87 26.58 -23.79
CA THR A 133 15.83 26.24 -22.74
C THR A 133 15.40 26.85 -21.41
N PHE A 134 15.65 26.15 -20.32
CA PHE A 134 15.36 26.57 -18.95
C PHE A 134 16.61 26.37 -18.10
N SER A 135 16.89 27.33 -17.22
CA SER A 135 18.01 27.29 -16.28
C SER A 135 17.53 26.89 -14.89
N THR A 136 18.06 25.82 -14.32
CA THR A 136 17.67 25.29 -13.01
C THR A 136 18.45 25.95 -11.88
N PHE A 137 17.78 26.17 -10.74
CA PHE A 137 18.38 26.74 -9.53
C PHE A 137 17.73 26.10 -8.30
N ASN A 138 18.36 26.14 -7.12
CA ASN A 138 17.68 25.75 -5.89
C ASN A 138 17.09 26.97 -5.17
N ASN A 139 16.48 27.87 -5.97
CA ASN A 139 15.72 29.01 -5.47
C ASN A 139 14.36 28.60 -4.88
N ARG A 140 14.11 27.29 -4.76
CA ARG A 140 13.03 26.63 -4.04
C ARG A 140 13.64 25.47 -3.26
N ILE A 141 12.89 24.93 -2.30
CA ILE A 141 13.33 23.76 -1.55
C ILE A 141 13.59 22.62 -2.55
N PRO A 142 14.77 21.98 -2.57
CA PRO A 142 15.05 20.85 -3.46
C PRO A 142 13.94 19.79 -3.34
N SER A 143 13.64 19.08 -4.44
CA SER A 143 12.45 18.23 -4.63
C SER A 143 11.10 18.94 -4.88
N THR A 144 11.04 20.28 -4.84
CA THR A 144 9.85 21.02 -5.31
C THR A 144 9.66 20.74 -6.81
N SER A 145 8.48 20.26 -7.19
CA SER A 145 8.15 19.98 -8.60
C SER A 145 7.93 21.29 -9.37
N GLY A 146 8.63 21.45 -10.49
CA GLY A 146 8.34 22.45 -11.51
C GLY A 146 7.66 21.78 -12.70
N ASN A 147 6.73 22.49 -13.36
CA ASN A 147 6.07 22.01 -14.56
C ASN A 147 6.33 22.98 -15.71
N VAL A 148 6.61 22.45 -16.90
CA VAL A 148 6.69 23.25 -18.13
C VAL A 148 5.29 23.36 -18.72
N GLU A 149 4.84 24.57 -18.99
CA GLU A 149 3.56 24.85 -19.64
C GLU A 149 3.79 25.37 -21.05
N VAL A 150 2.82 25.17 -21.94
CA VAL A 150 2.77 25.84 -23.23
C VAL A 150 1.55 26.76 -23.30
N TYR A 151 1.77 27.92 -23.89
CA TYR A 151 0.75 28.92 -24.14
C TYR A 151 0.72 29.25 -25.65
N ILE A 152 -0.46 29.41 -26.23
CA ILE A 152 -0.68 29.76 -27.64
C ILE A 152 -1.34 31.14 -27.70
N GLY A 153 -0.87 31.98 -28.62
CA GLY A 153 -1.46 33.31 -28.84
C GLY A 153 -0.81 34.44 -28.03
N GLY A 154 0.54 34.49 -28.02
CA GLY A 154 1.29 35.61 -27.44
C GLY A 154 2.10 35.32 -26.16
N THR A 155 2.71 36.35 -25.58
CA THR A 155 3.55 36.30 -24.34
C THR A 155 2.76 36.58 -23.06
N SER A 156 1.42 36.55 -23.12
CA SER A 156 0.58 36.98 -22.00
C SER A 156 0.89 36.20 -20.70
N CYS A 157 1.32 36.95 -19.68
CA CYS A 157 1.66 36.43 -18.36
C CYS A 157 0.43 36.10 -17.50
N ALA A 158 -0.77 36.38 -18.02
CA ALA A 158 -2.05 36.26 -17.32
C ALA A 158 -2.94 35.12 -17.82
N GLY A 159 -2.52 34.35 -18.84
CA GLY A 159 -3.30 33.23 -19.36
C GLY A 159 -3.10 31.93 -18.58
N GLY A 160 -4.14 31.13 -18.40
CA GLY A 160 -3.99 29.71 -18.03
C GLY A 160 -3.21 28.97 -19.11
N GLY A 161 -2.47 27.91 -18.75
CA GLY A 161 -1.86 27.01 -19.74
C GLY A 161 -2.93 26.40 -20.67
N LEU A 162 -2.51 25.63 -21.68
CA LEU A 162 -3.44 24.77 -22.43
C LEU A 162 -4.45 24.11 -21.48
N ASP A 163 -5.74 24.19 -21.81
CA ASP A 163 -6.82 23.65 -20.97
C ASP A 163 -6.48 22.21 -20.51
N SER A 164 -6.75 21.92 -19.24
CA SER A 164 -6.71 20.59 -18.66
C SER A 164 -7.52 19.54 -19.43
N SER A 165 -8.49 19.97 -20.28
CA SER A 165 -9.30 19.11 -21.13
C SER A 165 -8.56 18.49 -22.34
N PHE A 166 -7.34 18.95 -22.66
CA PHE A 166 -6.51 18.32 -23.68
C PHE A 166 -6.01 16.94 -23.22
N SER A 167 -6.46 15.87 -23.89
CA SER A 167 -6.22 14.47 -23.48
C SER A 167 -4.74 14.03 -23.45
N THR A 168 -3.85 14.72 -24.18
CA THR A 168 -2.40 14.42 -24.23
C THR A 168 -1.54 15.38 -23.41
N ASN A 169 -2.14 16.27 -22.62
CA ASN A 169 -1.47 17.40 -21.96
C ASN A 169 -0.75 17.03 -20.64
N HIS A 170 0.13 16.03 -20.68
CA HIS A 170 1.04 15.79 -19.57
C HIS A 170 2.26 16.68 -19.72
N SER A 171 2.11 17.95 -19.29
CA SER A 171 3.21 18.87 -19.09
C SER A 171 4.36 18.17 -18.33
N PRO A 172 5.60 18.20 -18.82
CA PRO A 172 6.68 17.51 -18.17
C PRO A 172 6.96 18.16 -16.82
N THR A 173 7.13 17.30 -15.82
CA THR A 173 7.47 17.69 -14.46
C THR A 173 8.95 17.41 -14.20
N PHE A 174 9.58 18.25 -13.40
CA PHE A 174 10.97 18.04 -12.97
C PHE A 174 11.15 18.51 -11.53
N THR A 175 12.20 18.02 -10.89
CA THR A 175 12.65 18.53 -9.59
C THR A 175 14.10 18.96 -9.69
N THR A 176 14.58 19.70 -8.70
CA THR A 176 16.01 19.99 -8.59
C THR A 176 16.68 19.04 -7.62
N ALA A 177 17.86 18.57 -8.02
CA ALA A 177 18.70 17.66 -7.24
C ALA A 177 19.39 18.40 -6.10
N THR A 178 19.66 17.67 -5.04
CA THR A 178 20.55 18.10 -3.95
C THR A 178 22.01 17.88 -4.32
N LYS A 179 22.92 18.64 -3.70
CA LYS A 179 24.37 18.43 -3.81
C LYS A 179 24.91 17.64 -2.63
N GLN A 180 26.08 17.03 -2.79
CA GLN A 180 26.77 16.34 -1.68
C GLN A 180 27.09 17.31 -0.54
N ALA A 181 27.12 16.81 0.69
CA ALA A 181 27.57 17.58 1.83
C ALA A 181 29.03 18.02 1.67
N ALA A 182 29.30 19.31 1.90
CA ALA A 182 30.64 19.90 1.85
C ALA A 182 31.12 20.39 3.23
N SER A 183 30.22 20.49 4.21
CA SER A 183 30.56 20.85 5.58
C SER A 183 29.70 20.11 6.60
N ILE A 184 30.25 19.92 7.81
CA ILE A 184 29.57 19.32 8.95
C ILE A 184 29.98 20.03 10.24
N SER A 185 29.02 20.23 11.13
CA SER A 185 29.22 20.78 12.48
C SER A 185 28.74 19.81 13.53
N LEU A 186 29.38 19.83 14.70
CA LEU A 186 29.10 18.94 15.83
C LEU A 186 28.76 19.72 17.10
N LEU A 187 27.79 19.23 17.86
CA LEU A 187 27.39 19.71 19.19
C LEU A 187 27.30 18.51 20.13
N LEU A 188 28.06 18.51 21.22
CA LEU A 188 28.10 17.38 22.14
C LEU A 188 27.03 17.54 23.24
N ARG A 189 26.14 16.56 23.39
CA ARG A 189 25.13 16.54 24.46
C ARG A 189 25.75 16.05 25.76
N THR A 190 26.59 15.02 25.68
CA THR A 190 27.27 14.41 26.83
C THR A 190 28.77 14.66 26.73
N SER A 191 29.23 15.80 27.26
CA SER A 191 30.66 16.15 27.28
C SER A 191 31.47 15.35 28.29
N THR A 192 30.81 14.75 29.28
CA THR A 192 31.42 13.86 30.26
C THR A 192 30.69 12.52 30.28
N ILE A 193 31.45 11.43 30.27
CA ILE A 193 30.95 10.06 30.48
C ILE A 193 31.53 9.47 31.76
N TYR A 194 30.85 8.47 32.33
CA TYR A 194 31.18 7.87 33.63
C TYR A 194 31.23 6.35 33.51
N VAL A 195 31.87 5.69 34.48
CA VAL A 195 32.03 4.22 34.48
C VAL A 195 30.69 3.46 34.57
N ASP A 196 29.64 4.09 35.13
CA ASP A 196 28.26 3.56 35.16
C ASP A 196 27.38 4.09 34.01
N ASN A 197 27.91 4.97 33.15
CA ASN A 197 27.19 5.57 32.02
C ASN A 197 28.14 5.93 30.86
N HIS A 198 28.31 4.98 29.94
CA HIS A 198 29.19 5.10 28.76
C HIS A 198 28.55 5.77 27.54
N VAL A 199 27.47 6.54 27.73
CA VAL A 199 26.70 7.11 26.62
C VAL A 199 27.35 8.38 26.10
N ILE A 200 27.82 8.34 24.85
CA ILE A 200 28.22 9.53 24.09
C ILE A 200 27.09 9.86 23.11
N SER A 201 26.47 11.01 23.30
CA SER A 201 25.41 11.54 22.45
C SER A 201 25.81 12.90 21.90
N ALA A 202 25.71 13.07 20.59
CA ALA A 202 26.04 14.32 19.91
C ALA A 202 25.01 14.63 18.82
N GLN A 203 24.72 15.90 18.61
CA GLN A 203 23.94 16.41 17.50
C GLN A 203 24.90 16.93 16.44
N TYR A 204 24.70 16.56 15.18
CA TYR A 204 25.42 17.14 14.05
C TYR A 204 24.46 17.74 13.04
N TYR A 205 24.98 18.61 12.18
CA TYR A 205 24.26 19.09 11.01
C TYR A 205 25.21 19.35 9.84
N VAL A 206 24.75 19.08 8.63
CA VAL A 206 25.53 19.20 7.39
C VAL A 206 24.98 20.27 6.47
N ARG A 207 25.85 20.78 5.59
CA ARG A 207 25.48 21.64 4.47
C ARG A 207 26.24 21.26 3.21
N ASP A 208 25.67 21.54 2.05
CA ASP A 208 26.38 21.46 0.77
C ASP A 208 27.34 22.66 0.55
N GLU A 209 28.03 22.68 -0.58
CA GLU A 209 28.97 23.75 -0.97
C GLU A 209 28.31 25.13 -1.13
N ASP A 210 26.99 25.15 -1.34
CA ASP A 210 26.20 26.37 -1.47
C ASP A 210 25.59 26.80 -0.11
N GLY A 211 25.90 26.06 0.97
CA GLY A 211 25.45 26.36 2.33
C GLY A 211 24.05 25.84 2.68
N ARG A 212 23.41 25.06 1.81
CA ARG A 212 22.04 24.55 1.99
C ARG A 212 22.03 23.32 2.91
N PRO A 213 21.02 23.17 3.78
CA PRO A 213 20.89 22.00 4.64
C PRO A 213 20.43 20.73 3.89
N GLN A 214 19.79 20.86 2.73
CA GLN A 214 19.29 19.74 1.94
C GLN A 214 20.40 19.13 1.08
N VAL A 215 21.13 18.18 1.65
CA VAL A 215 22.22 17.46 0.97
C VAL A 215 21.74 16.15 0.32
N THR A 216 22.54 15.58 -0.58
CA THR A 216 22.29 14.25 -1.14
C THR A 216 22.37 13.18 -0.05
N THR A 217 21.26 12.52 0.28
CA THR A 217 21.24 11.45 1.28
C THR A 217 21.55 10.07 0.70
N GLY A 218 21.45 9.90 -0.62
CA GLY A 218 21.85 8.68 -1.30
C GLY A 218 23.36 8.44 -1.14
N GLY A 219 23.74 7.31 -0.52
CA GLY A 219 25.14 6.93 -0.34
C GLY A 219 25.92 7.74 0.69
N ILE A 220 25.25 8.54 1.53
CA ILE A 220 25.88 9.26 2.64
C ILE A 220 26.08 8.32 3.83
N THR A 221 27.27 8.36 4.43
CA THR A 221 27.53 7.79 5.77
C THR A 221 28.14 8.86 6.65
N VAL A 222 27.77 8.88 7.93
CA VAL A 222 28.34 9.81 8.90
C VAL A 222 28.89 9.01 10.07
N ASP A 223 30.16 9.19 10.38
CA ASP A 223 30.88 8.45 11.41
C ASP A 223 31.30 9.37 12.55
N LEU A 224 30.98 8.99 13.78
CA LEU A 224 31.48 9.56 15.00
C LEU A 224 32.83 8.91 15.34
N VAL A 225 33.90 9.70 15.28
CA VAL A 225 35.25 9.28 15.65
C VAL A 225 35.52 9.72 17.08
N ILE A 226 35.83 8.76 17.95
CA ILE A 226 36.07 8.96 19.39
C ILE A 226 37.50 8.56 19.68
N THR A 227 38.25 9.42 20.38
CA THR A 227 39.62 9.12 20.83
C THR A 227 39.73 9.41 22.32
N ALA A 228 40.12 8.43 23.13
CA ALA A 228 40.33 8.60 24.58
C ALA A 228 41.48 7.70 25.03
N GLY A 229 42.47 8.30 25.69
CA GLY A 229 43.70 7.61 26.10
C GLY A 229 44.41 6.95 24.92
N SER A 230 44.55 5.62 24.95
CA SER A 230 45.18 4.85 23.86
C SER A 230 44.20 4.35 22.79
N THR A 231 42.90 4.50 23.05
CA THR A 231 41.83 3.94 22.24
C THR A 231 41.28 4.96 21.24
N SER A 232 41.15 4.56 19.98
CA SER A 232 40.47 5.31 18.92
C SER A 232 39.44 4.41 18.24
N LEU A 233 38.21 4.90 18.11
CA LEU A 233 37.05 4.14 17.65
C LEU A 233 36.25 4.98 16.66
N SER A 234 35.56 4.30 15.74
CA SER A 234 34.56 4.91 14.86
C SER A 234 33.21 4.24 15.08
N SER A 235 32.13 5.01 15.08
CA SER A 235 30.76 4.53 15.20
C SER A 235 29.86 5.27 14.22
N ALA A 236 29.02 4.55 13.48
CA ALA A 236 28.06 5.17 12.58
C ALA A 236 27.04 6.02 13.35
N CYS A 237 26.71 7.18 12.79
CA CYS A 237 25.62 8.05 13.22
C CYS A 237 24.35 7.79 12.40
N SER A 238 23.21 8.29 12.88
CA SER A 238 21.99 8.32 12.08
C SER A 238 22.17 9.22 10.86
N ALA A 239 21.54 8.89 9.73
CA ALA A 239 21.57 9.71 8.51
C ALA A 239 20.95 11.11 8.74
N PRO A 240 21.44 12.17 8.07
CA PRO A 240 20.91 13.52 8.25
C PRO A 240 19.50 13.66 7.68
N SER A 241 18.71 14.52 8.31
CA SER A 241 17.40 14.92 7.80
C SER A 241 17.52 15.58 6.42
N SER A 242 16.65 15.19 5.48
CA SER A 242 16.58 15.78 4.13
C SER A 242 16.11 17.24 4.10
N SER A 243 15.58 17.77 5.22
CA SER A 243 15.11 19.15 5.33
C SER A 243 16.06 20.05 6.12
N THR A 244 16.65 19.53 7.21
CA THR A 244 17.44 20.33 8.15
C THR A 244 18.94 20.04 8.08
N GLY A 245 19.34 18.96 7.39
CA GLY A 245 20.71 18.46 7.40
C GLY A 245 21.17 17.92 8.75
N ALA A 246 20.29 17.86 9.77
CA ALA A 246 20.66 17.54 11.13
C ALA A 246 20.33 16.08 11.50
N ALA A 247 21.15 15.47 12.36
CA ALA A 247 20.90 14.16 12.96
C ALA A 247 21.77 13.92 14.20
N THR A 248 21.55 12.79 14.87
CA THR A 248 22.20 12.45 16.13
C THR A 248 23.20 11.30 15.93
N CYS A 249 24.35 11.41 16.59
CA CYS A 249 25.29 10.33 16.82
C CYS A 249 25.09 9.79 18.23
N LEU A 250 25.03 8.46 18.37
CA LEU A 250 24.88 7.79 19.65
C LEU A 250 25.87 6.62 19.73
N TYR A 251 26.68 6.61 20.79
CA TYR A 251 27.58 5.52 21.12
C TYR A 251 27.35 5.08 22.56
N THR A 252 27.19 3.77 22.78
CA THR A 252 26.80 3.19 24.09
C THR A 252 27.68 2.03 24.52
N SER A 253 28.73 1.69 23.75
CA SER A 253 29.57 0.53 24.02
C SER A 253 30.59 0.80 25.14
N ASN A 254 30.91 -0.23 25.91
CA ASN A 254 31.81 -0.17 27.06
C ASN A 254 33.30 -0.37 26.70
N VAL A 255 33.69 -0.25 25.42
CA VAL A 255 35.11 -0.39 25.00
C VAL A 255 36.02 0.60 25.75
N LEU A 256 35.48 1.77 26.11
CA LEU A 256 36.23 2.80 26.84
C LEU A 256 36.40 2.49 28.34
N SER A 257 35.85 1.39 28.88
CA SER A 257 35.95 1.08 30.31
C SER A 257 37.40 1.00 30.81
N SER A 258 38.35 0.53 30.00
CA SER A 258 39.77 0.45 30.38
C SER A 258 40.51 1.78 30.36
N GLU A 259 39.89 2.82 29.80
CA GLU A 259 40.49 4.16 29.69
C GLU A 259 40.08 5.06 30.88
N PHE A 260 39.15 4.61 31.74
CA PHE A 260 38.86 5.30 33.00
C PHE A 260 40.05 5.18 33.96
N SER A 261 40.33 6.25 34.71
CA SER A 261 41.41 6.29 35.68
C SER A 261 40.90 6.59 37.09
N THR A 262 41.45 5.90 38.08
CA THR A 262 41.22 6.20 39.50
C THR A 262 42.06 7.37 40.01
N SER A 263 43.01 7.89 39.21
CA SER A 263 43.87 9.02 39.59
C SER A 263 43.29 10.39 39.24
N GLY A 264 42.25 10.45 38.42
CA GLY A 264 41.61 11.67 37.95
C GLY A 264 40.92 11.50 36.60
N ASP A 265 40.30 12.57 36.11
CA ASP A 265 39.61 12.59 34.82
C ASP A 265 40.59 12.33 33.66
N VAL A 266 40.10 11.64 32.62
CA VAL A 266 40.85 11.39 31.38
C VAL A 266 40.24 12.21 30.24
N THR A 267 41.07 13.00 29.56
CA THR A 267 40.64 13.82 28.43
C THR A 267 40.73 13.04 27.11
N GLY A 268 39.63 13.04 26.36
CA GLY A 268 39.52 12.53 25.00
C GLY A 268 38.94 13.59 24.05
N SER A 269 38.66 13.18 22.82
CA SER A 269 38.06 14.01 21.79
C SER A 269 37.05 13.24 20.96
N VAL A 270 36.07 13.98 20.42
CA VAL A 270 35.07 13.48 19.47
C VAL A 270 35.00 14.40 18.26
N LYS A 271 34.87 13.80 17.08
CA LYS A 271 34.59 14.51 15.82
C LYS A 271 33.68 13.66 14.95
N VAL A 272 33.06 14.28 13.94
CA VAL A 272 32.23 13.56 12.96
C VAL A 272 32.79 13.73 11.55
N GLN A 273 32.74 12.67 10.77
CA GLN A 273 33.16 12.64 9.37
C GLN A 273 31.96 12.27 8.49
N VAL A 274 31.78 12.98 7.38
CA VAL A 274 30.82 12.63 6.33
C VAL A 274 31.55 11.95 5.21
N LEU A 275 31.04 10.82 4.74
CA LEU A 275 31.60 10.07 3.64
C LEU A 275 30.55 9.81 2.55
N TYR A 276 31.00 9.84 1.29
CA TYR A 276 30.30 9.28 0.15
C TYR A 276 31.20 8.24 -0.51
N SER A 277 30.67 7.07 -0.84
CA SER A 277 31.48 5.98 -1.43
C SER A 277 32.77 5.69 -0.63
N ASN A 278 32.68 5.72 0.70
CA ASN A 278 33.78 5.55 1.66
C ASN A 278 34.92 6.60 1.58
N THR A 279 34.69 7.74 0.91
CA THR A 279 35.64 8.86 0.87
C THR A 279 35.13 9.97 1.78
N VAL A 280 35.96 10.43 2.72
CA VAL A 280 35.63 11.57 3.60
C VAL A 280 35.53 12.85 2.76
N VAL A 281 34.33 13.45 2.73
CA VAL A 281 34.06 14.70 2.01
C VAL A 281 34.02 15.92 2.93
N ALA A 282 33.71 15.72 4.22
CA ALA A 282 33.69 16.77 5.23
C ALA A 282 34.00 16.20 6.63
N GLU A 283 34.61 17.01 7.48
CA GLU A 283 34.94 16.65 8.88
C GLU A 283 34.67 17.83 9.81
N SER A 284 34.13 17.58 11.00
CA SER A 284 33.89 18.62 12.01
C SER A 284 35.17 18.97 12.77
N SER A 285 35.17 20.12 13.45
CA SER A 285 36.13 20.35 14.52
C SER A 285 36.02 19.27 15.61
N SER A 286 37.13 18.99 16.28
CA SER A 286 37.15 18.08 17.43
C SER A 286 36.65 18.79 18.68
N LEU A 287 35.69 18.18 19.37
CA LEU A 287 35.21 18.62 20.68
C LEU A 287 35.82 17.76 21.79
N THR A 288 36.04 18.36 22.96
CA THR A 288 36.58 17.65 24.13
C THR A 288 35.54 16.71 24.73
N LEU A 289 35.95 15.48 25.02
CA LEU A 289 35.20 14.49 25.78
C LEU A 289 35.97 14.22 27.09
N THR A 290 35.28 14.19 28.23
CA THR A 290 35.88 13.86 29.52
C THR A 290 35.38 12.50 29.98
N LEU A 291 36.29 11.61 30.36
CA LEU A 291 35.96 10.40 31.12
C LEU A 291 36.15 10.76 32.59
N GLY A 292 35.04 10.83 33.34
CA GLY A 292 35.08 11.18 34.77
C GLY A 292 35.83 10.14 35.58
N ALA A 293 36.59 10.59 36.58
CA ALA A 293 37.41 9.70 37.41
C ALA A 293 36.62 8.52 37.99
N GLU A 294 37.22 7.32 37.97
CA GLU A 294 36.63 6.13 38.55
C GLU A 294 36.82 6.11 40.07
N ALA A 295 35.72 5.96 40.81
CA ALA A 295 35.73 5.91 42.26
C ALA A 295 36.24 4.54 42.75
N SER A 296 37.35 4.53 43.50
CA SER A 296 37.87 3.31 44.14
C SER A 296 37.20 3.07 45.49
N HIS A 297 36.57 1.90 45.68
CA HIS A 297 35.88 1.51 46.91
C HIS A 297 36.63 0.46 47.72
N ALA A 298 36.59 0.58 49.05
CA ALA A 298 37.12 -0.45 49.92
C ALA A 298 36.17 -1.66 49.94
N ALA A 299 36.71 -2.88 49.88
CA ALA A 299 35.92 -4.09 50.08
C ALA A 299 35.46 -4.20 51.54
N LEU A 300 34.29 -4.81 51.75
CA LEU A 300 33.83 -5.17 53.10
C LEU A 300 34.88 -6.08 53.77
N SER A 301 35.30 -5.79 55.01
CA SER A 301 36.31 -6.57 55.73
C SER A 301 35.73 -7.68 56.62
N GLU A 302 34.46 -7.56 56.99
CA GLU A 302 33.70 -8.50 57.82
C GLU A 302 32.30 -8.70 57.22
N PRO A 303 31.54 -9.73 57.64
CA PRO A 303 30.18 -9.95 57.17
C PRO A 303 29.27 -8.74 57.38
N SER A 304 28.78 -8.19 56.27
CA SER A 304 27.88 -7.03 56.18
C SER A 304 27.33 -6.93 54.76
N MET A 305 26.60 -5.86 54.46
CA MET A 305 26.05 -5.56 53.14
C MET A 305 26.58 -4.23 52.60
N VAL A 306 26.63 -4.11 51.28
CA VAL A 306 26.97 -2.89 50.54
C VAL A 306 25.88 -2.60 49.52
N ILE A 307 25.49 -1.33 49.39
CA ILE A 307 24.60 -0.82 48.34
C ILE A 307 25.37 0.15 47.44
N THR A 308 25.18 0.04 46.12
CA THR A 308 25.86 0.92 45.15
C THR A 308 24.90 1.97 44.60
N MET A 309 25.30 3.23 44.65
CA MET A 309 24.64 4.38 44.06
C MET A 309 25.25 4.68 42.68
N PRO A 310 24.49 5.32 41.78
CA PRO A 310 25.05 5.82 40.53
C PRO A 310 26.25 6.75 40.76
N TYR A 311 27.25 6.65 39.88
CA TYR A 311 28.41 7.53 39.86
C TYR A 311 28.15 8.75 38.98
N SER A 312 27.44 8.57 37.86
CA SER A 312 27.08 9.66 36.97
C SER A 312 25.98 10.55 37.57
N PRO A 313 26.02 11.88 37.35
CA PRO A 313 24.89 12.76 37.62
C PRO A 313 23.60 12.29 36.96
N ARG A 314 22.45 12.59 37.58
CA ARG A 314 21.12 12.19 37.10
C ARG A 314 20.21 13.40 36.94
N PHE A 315 19.34 13.40 35.94
CA PHE A 315 18.33 14.44 35.77
C PHE A 315 17.10 14.13 36.64
N GLY A 316 16.35 15.18 37.00
CA GLY A 316 15.02 15.00 37.59
C GLY A 316 14.15 14.11 36.70
N GLY A 317 13.48 13.12 37.30
CA GLY A 317 12.68 12.12 36.61
C GLY A 317 13.45 10.89 36.11
N ASP A 318 14.79 10.88 36.15
CA ASP A 318 15.56 9.71 35.75
C ASP A 318 15.31 8.52 36.70
N SER A 319 15.29 7.30 36.16
CA SER A 319 15.29 6.09 36.98
C SER A 319 16.71 5.68 37.34
N ILE A 320 16.91 5.28 38.59
CA ILE A 320 18.16 4.73 39.10
C ILE A 320 17.91 3.34 39.70
N THR A 321 18.89 2.46 39.58
CA THR A 321 18.88 1.16 40.26
C THR A 321 20.10 1.04 41.16
N SER A 322 19.88 0.49 42.35
CA SER A 322 20.91 0.28 43.36
C SER A 322 20.91 -1.17 43.81
N GLN A 323 21.99 -1.88 43.46
CA GLN A 323 22.18 -3.28 43.82
C GLN A 323 22.76 -3.38 45.24
N VAL A 324 22.21 -4.31 46.04
CA VAL A 324 22.72 -4.70 47.35
C VAL A 324 23.40 -6.05 47.27
N SER A 325 24.62 -6.13 47.80
CA SER A 325 25.39 -7.37 47.92
C SER A 325 25.94 -7.54 49.34
N ALA A 326 26.20 -8.77 49.75
CA ALA A 326 26.77 -9.10 51.05
C ALA A 326 28.16 -9.73 50.95
N ARG A 327 28.96 -9.50 51.98
CA ARG A 327 30.09 -10.38 52.31
C ARG A 327 29.61 -11.38 53.36
N THR A 328 29.92 -12.65 53.16
CA THR A 328 29.55 -13.73 54.09
C THR A 328 30.78 -14.43 54.68
N THR A 329 31.97 -13.87 54.48
CA THR A 329 33.23 -14.39 55.01
C THR A 329 33.89 -13.40 55.97
N THR A 330 34.52 -13.90 57.02
CA THR A 330 35.33 -13.08 57.94
C THR A 330 36.71 -12.80 57.37
N SER A 331 37.41 -11.81 57.91
CA SER A 331 38.82 -11.56 57.59
C SER A 331 39.74 -12.75 57.94
N GLY A 332 39.33 -13.58 58.92
CA GLY A 332 40.03 -14.80 59.32
C GLY A 332 39.72 -16.04 58.49
N GLY A 333 38.93 -15.92 57.41
CA GLY A 333 38.62 -17.02 56.48
C GLY A 333 37.46 -17.91 56.91
N THR A 334 36.69 -17.55 57.93
CA THR A 334 35.44 -18.26 58.27
C THR A 334 34.38 -17.94 57.23
N GLU A 335 33.75 -18.97 56.67
CA GLU A 335 32.71 -18.85 55.66
C GLU A 335 31.33 -19.13 56.27
N TYR A 336 30.36 -18.27 55.96
CA TYR A 336 28.97 -18.47 56.30
C TYR A 336 28.15 -18.66 55.02
N VAL A 337 27.34 -19.72 54.99
CA VAL A 337 26.31 -19.95 53.97
C VAL A 337 25.11 -19.08 54.32
N LEU A 338 24.85 -18.02 53.56
CA LEU A 338 23.77 -17.08 53.86
C LEU A 338 22.41 -17.67 53.51
N GLY A 339 21.66 -18.14 54.51
CA GLY A 339 20.34 -18.77 54.34
C GLY A 339 19.15 -17.80 54.41
N GLY A 340 19.31 -16.65 55.06
CA GLY A 340 18.28 -15.61 55.14
C GLY A 340 18.84 -14.29 55.67
N PHE A 341 18.12 -13.19 55.43
CA PHE A 341 18.54 -11.87 55.86
C PHE A 341 17.38 -10.89 56.05
N ALA A 342 17.63 -9.85 56.85
CA ALA A 342 16.77 -8.69 56.99
C ALA A 342 17.61 -7.41 56.86
N ALA A 343 17.18 -6.49 56.00
CA ALA A 343 17.85 -5.23 55.72
C ALA A 343 16.84 -4.07 55.66
N ILE A 344 17.30 -2.87 56.01
CA ILE A 344 16.52 -1.63 55.89
C ILE A 344 17.29 -0.66 55.00
N VAL A 345 16.66 -0.21 53.91
CA VAL A 345 17.17 0.87 53.07
C VAL A 345 16.43 2.14 53.45
N TYR A 346 17.17 3.14 53.92
CA TYR A 346 16.65 4.49 54.15
C TYR A 346 16.96 5.36 52.94
N TYR A 347 16.00 6.15 52.47
CA TYR A 347 16.20 7.10 51.38
C TYR A 347 15.53 8.45 51.68
N THR A 348 16.05 9.52 51.10
CA THR A 348 15.46 10.86 51.23
C THR A 348 14.36 11.05 50.19
N SER A 349 13.09 11.10 50.62
CA SER A 349 11.92 11.16 49.74
C SER A 349 11.77 12.45 48.94
N SER A 350 12.43 13.52 49.34
CA SER A 350 12.51 14.77 48.55
C SER A 350 13.47 14.66 47.34
N ILE A 351 14.26 13.58 47.25
CA ILE A 351 15.24 13.35 46.19
C ILE A 351 14.92 12.08 45.41
N LEU A 352 14.52 11.01 46.09
CA LEU A 352 14.21 9.72 45.48
C LEU A 352 12.78 9.30 45.77
N THR A 353 12.10 8.76 44.76
CA THR A 353 10.84 8.03 44.91
C THR A 353 11.13 6.55 44.76
N TYR A 354 10.73 5.72 45.72
CA TYR A 354 10.82 4.27 45.61
C TYR A 354 9.83 3.75 44.55
N ASN A 355 10.34 2.96 43.59
CA ASN A 355 9.52 2.37 42.54
C ASN A 355 9.25 0.89 42.81
N SER A 356 10.31 0.10 42.96
CA SER A 356 10.21 -1.36 43.07
C SER A 356 11.48 -1.97 43.66
N LEU A 357 11.37 -3.23 44.07
CA LEU A 357 12.49 -4.05 44.52
C LEU A 357 12.42 -5.42 43.84
N SER A 358 13.56 -5.89 43.34
CA SER A 358 13.72 -7.23 42.80
C SER A 358 14.70 -8.03 43.66
N GLY A 359 14.27 -9.17 44.20
CA GLY A 359 15.17 -10.12 44.87
C GLY A 359 16.05 -10.88 43.87
N ASP A 360 17.22 -11.33 44.32
CA ASP A 360 18.05 -12.28 43.57
C ASP A 360 17.38 -13.66 43.56
N SER A 361 17.45 -14.35 42.42
CA SER A 361 16.83 -15.67 42.22
C SER A 361 17.34 -16.76 43.17
N LYS A 362 18.49 -16.55 43.81
CA LYS A 362 19.06 -17.49 44.80
C LYS A 362 18.22 -17.62 46.07
N TYR A 363 17.32 -16.68 46.32
CA TYR A 363 16.53 -16.59 47.54
C TYR A 363 15.03 -16.74 47.28
N THR A 364 14.26 -17.05 48.33
CA THR A 364 12.80 -16.90 48.28
C THR A 364 12.41 -15.44 48.05
N SER A 365 11.27 -15.19 47.40
CA SER A 365 10.78 -13.84 47.14
C SER A 365 10.83 -12.95 48.40
N PRO A 366 11.42 -11.74 48.31
CA PRO A 366 11.55 -10.87 49.45
C PRO A 366 10.19 -10.36 49.93
N ILE A 367 9.98 -10.37 51.24
CA ILE A 367 8.89 -9.63 51.89
C ILE A 367 9.35 -8.19 52.03
N VAL A 368 8.68 -7.29 51.31
CA VAL A 368 9.00 -5.85 51.31
C VAL A 368 7.90 -5.07 52.00
N SER A 369 8.25 -4.22 52.94
CA SER A 369 7.32 -3.26 53.54
C SER A 369 7.87 -1.84 53.47
N SER A 370 7.14 -0.96 52.78
CA SER A 370 7.51 0.44 52.51
C SER A 370 6.43 1.44 52.97
N GLY A 371 5.68 1.11 54.03
CA GLY A 371 4.55 1.91 54.52
C GLY A 371 4.93 3.21 55.25
N THR A 372 6.23 3.50 55.41
CA THR A 372 6.75 4.73 55.98
C THR A 372 7.61 5.41 54.93
N ASP A 373 7.34 6.70 54.67
CA ASP A 373 8.10 7.46 53.67
C ASP A 373 9.60 7.46 53.99
N GLY A 374 10.43 7.24 52.96
CA GLY A 374 11.88 7.15 53.10
C GLY A 374 12.42 5.84 53.70
N VAL A 375 11.60 4.80 53.91
CA VAL A 375 12.05 3.53 54.52
C VAL A 375 11.56 2.30 53.73
N ILE A 376 12.48 1.41 53.38
CA ILE A 376 12.20 0.13 52.75
C ILE A 376 12.74 -0.98 53.65
N ASN A 377 11.86 -1.79 54.23
CA ASN A 377 12.26 -2.98 54.97
C ASN A 377 12.19 -4.19 54.06
N VAL A 378 13.24 -5.01 54.06
CA VAL A 378 13.40 -6.18 53.20
C VAL A 378 13.72 -7.38 54.08
N VAL A 379 12.91 -8.44 53.98
CA VAL A 379 13.12 -9.69 54.71
C VAL A 379 13.07 -10.86 53.73
N VAL A 380 14.07 -11.72 53.82
CA VAL A 380 14.20 -12.96 53.05
C VAL A 380 14.48 -14.10 54.03
N SER A 381 13.63 -15.12 54.03
CA SER A 381 13.62 -16.17 55.04
C SER A 381 14.21 -17.51 54.58
N GLY A 382 14.69 -17.63 53.35
CA GLY A 382 15.22 -18.90 52.83
C GLY A 382 15.88 -18.81 51.47
N LEU A 383 16.57 -19.89 51.11
CA LEU A 383 17.11 -20.13 49.76
C LEU A 383 16.02 -20.67 48.83
N SER A 384 16.20 -20.42 47.53
CA SER A 384 15.44 -21.14 46.50
C SER A 384 15.83 -22.63 46.48
N SER A 385 14.95 -23.51 46.00
CA SER A 385 15.15 -24.96 46.04
C SER A 385 16.34 -25.48 45.21
N SER A 386 16.91 -24.65 44.32
CA SER A 386 18.03 -25.01 43.44
C SER A 386 19.35 -24.29 43.75
N THR A 387 19.41 -23.47 44.80
CA THR A 387 20.62 -22.70 45.14
C THR A 387 21.64 -23.56 45.87
N ALA A 388 22.89 -23.61 45.39
CA ALA A 388 23.97 -24.29 46.11
C ALA A 388 24.57 -23.37 47.19
N ASP A 389 25.10 -23.96 48.27
CA ASP A 389 25.74 -23.21 49.36
C ASP A 389 26.86 -22.28 48.86
N ALA A 390 27.64 -22.73 47.87
CA ALA A 390 28.70 -21.94 47.26
C ALA A 390 28.20 -20.68 46.53
N ASP A 391 26.95 -20.64 46.07
CA ASP A 391 26.38 -19.49 45.34
C ASP A 391 26.00 -18.33 46.28
N VAL A 392 25.89 -18.63 47.58
CA VAL A 392 25.51 -17.71 48.66
C VAL A 392 26.60 -17.58 49.73
N THR A 393 27.82 -18.01 49.39
CA THR A 393 29.03 -17.86 50.20
C THR A 393 30.09 -17.11 49.42
N GLY A 394 30.64 -16.04 49.99
CA GLY A 394 31.74 -15.32 49.35
C GLY A 394 31.88 -13.87 49.81
N THR A 395 32.69 -13.11 49.07
CA THR A 395 33.00 -11.71 49.38
C THR A 395 32.01 -10.71 48.75
N ALA A 396 31.19 -11.15 47.79
CA ALA A 396 30.20 -10.34 47.10
C ALA A 396 29.04 -11.21 46.58
N VAL A 397 28.11 -11.53 47.47
CA VAL A 397 26.88 -12.27 47.19
C VAL A 397 25.75 -11.28 46.90
N THR A 398 25.24 -11.23 45.67
CA THR A 398 24.09 -10.36 45.31
C THR A 398 22.82 -10.78 46.05
N LEU A 399 22.09 -9.81 46.59
CA LEU A 399 20.90 -10.05 47.41
C LEU A 399 19.61 -9.55 46.75
N PHE A 400 19.56 -8.26 46.43
CA PHE A 400 18.41 -7.62 45.79
C PHE A 400 18.82 -6.31 45.13
N THR A 401 17.97 -5.80 44.24
CA THR A 401 18.11 -4.51 43.58
C THR A 401 16.91 -3.65 43.87
N VAL A 402 17.15 -2.39 44.26
CA VAL A 402 16.10 -1.40 44.50
C VAL A 402 16.09 -0.41 43.35
N ALA A 403 14.92 -0.14 42.79
CA ALA A 403 14.72 0.87 41.76
C ALA A 403 14.07 2.12 42.36
N PHE A 404 14.65 3.28 42.03
CA PHE A 404 14.11 4.59 42.37
C PHE A 404 13.91 5.44 41.12
N SER A 405 13.09 6.48 41.24
CA SER A 405 13.08 7.63 40.34
C SER A 405 13.60 8.84 41.08
N VAL A 406 14.45 9.64 40.43
CA VAL A 406 14.85 10.96 40.93
C VAL A 406 13.62 11.87 40.88
N VAL A 407 13.29 12.52 41.99
CA VAL A 407 12.16 13.46 42.05
C VAL A 407 12.41 14.59 41.04
N SER A 408 11.41 14.93 40.22
CA SER A 408 11.54 15.94 39.16
C SER A 408 11.89 17.33 39.70
N SER A 409 11.47 17.64 40.92
CA SER A 409 11.79 18.87 41.65
C SER A 409 12.97 18.72 42.62
N ALA A 410 13.77 17.65 42.52
CA ALA A 410 14.94 17.49 43.37
C ALA A 410 15.91 18.66 43.17
N THR A 411 16.51 19.12 44.27
CA THR A 411 17.46 20.23 44.24
C THR A 411 18.66 19.89 43.36
N ILE A 412 18.96 20.75 42.38
CA ILE A 412 20.15 20.63 41.53
C ILE A 412 21.42 20.74 42.37
N GLY A 413 22.41 19.89 42.07
CA GLY A 413 23.68 19.78 42.78
C GLY A 413 23.84 18.46 43.52
N THR A 414 24.92 18.35 44.30
CA THR A 414 25.23 17.15 45.07
C THR A 414 24.51 17.18 46.41
N SER A 415 23.59 16.24 46.62
CA SER A 415 22.91 16.04 47.89
C SER A 415 23.59 14.95 48.71
N SER A 416 23.78 15.21 50.01
CA SER A 416 24.28 14.22 50.98
C SER A 416 23.14 13.50 51.68
N ASN A 417 23.45 12.33 52.24
CA ASN A 417 22.51 11.53 53.03
C ASN A 417 21.27 11.10 52.24
N VAL A 418 21.46 10.87 50.94
CA VAL A 418 20.37 10.50 50.01
C VAL A 418 19.88 9.10 50.28
N LEU A 419 20.78 8.19 50.64
CA LEU A 419 20.48 6.79 50.87
C LEU A 419 21.39 6.20 51.97
N SER A 420 20.91 5.27 52.78
CA SER A 420 21.75 4.46 53.67
C SER A 420 21.20 3.05 53.83
N LEU A 421 22.06 2.11 54.24
CA LEU A 421 21.72 0.69 54.40
C LEU A 421 21.99 0.27 55.85
N SER A 422 21.02 -0.41 56.45
CA SER A 422 21.16 -1.06 57.76
C SER A 422 20.95 -2.56 57.62
N VAL A 423 21.89 -3.34 58.13
CA VAL A 423 21.84 -4.80 58.15
C VAL A 423 21.27 -5.24 59.49
N TYR A 424 20.03 -5.72 59.48
CA TYR A 424 19.34 -6.11 60.70
C TYR A 424 19.74 -7.52 61.14
N HIS A 425 19.62 -8.50 60.22
CA HIS A 425 20.02 -9.89 60.42
C HIS A 425 20.68 -10.47 59.17
N MET A 426 21.73 -11.27 59.35
CA MET A 426 22.21 -12.26 58.39
C MET A 426 22.32 -13.60 59.12
N VAL A 427 21.61 -14.61 58.63
CA VAL A 427 21.52 -15.92 59.26
C VAL A 427 21.93 -17.02 58.30
N THR A 428 22.50 -18.10 58.83
CA THR A 428 22.83 -19.28 58.03
C THR A 428 21.60 -20.15 57.73
N THR A 429 21.74 -21.15 56.87
CA THR A 429 20.69 -22.18 56.62
C THR A 429 20.33 -22.98 57.88
N ALA A 430 21.21 -23.00 58.89
CA ALA A 430 20.96 -23.55 60.22
C ALA A 430 20.40 -22.51 61.23
N ASN A 431 19.95 -21.34 60.75
CA ASN A 431 19.46 -20.21 61.56
C ASN A 431 20.47 -19.65 62.57
N VAL A 432 21.77 -19.79 62.31
CA VAL A 432 22.82 -19.15 63.12
C VAL A 432 23.02 -17.73 62.63
N GLU A 433 22.79 -16.75 63.52
CA GLU A 433 23.04 -15.35 63.22
C GLU A 433 24.54 -15.04 63.26
N PHE A 434 25.07 -14.47 62.18
CA PHE A 434 26.50 -14.14 62.06
C PHE A 434 26.78 -12.66 61.73
N ALA A 435 25.74 -11.90 61.33
CA ALA A 435 25.79 -10.45 61.33
C ALA A 435 24.48 -9.87 61.89
N ARG A 436 24.59 -9.00 62.88
CA ARG A 436 23.45 -8.37 63.58
C ARG A 436 23.69 -6.88 63.71
N GLN A 437 22.67 -6.08 63.42
CA GLN A 437 22.66 -4.62 63.62
C GLN A 437 23.93 -3.94 63.11
N LYS A 438 24.36 -4.27 61.89
CA LYS A 438 25.53 -3.65 61.24
C LYS A 438 25.08 -2.47 60.39
N THR A 439 25.91 -1.44 60.34
CA THR A 439 25.78 -0.40 59.31
C THR A 439 26.28 -0.97 57.98
N GLY A 440 25.45 -0.89 56.95
CA GLY A 440 25.84 -1.24 55.59
C GLY A 440 26.75 -0.19 54.98
N GLN A 441 27.62 -0.61 54.07
CA GLN A 441 28.43 0.31 53.28
C GLN A 441 27.62 0.88 52.11
N VAL A 442 27.91 2.11 51.71
CA VAL A 442 27.42 2.72 50.48
C VAL A 442 28.61 2.99 49.56
N ASN A 443 28.52 2.54 48.31
CA ASN A 443 29.46 2.88 47.26
C ASN A 443 28.84 3.95 46.36
N ASP A 444 29.44 5.13 46.27
CA ASP A 444 28.99 6.23 45.40
C ASP A 444 30.18 6.98 44.76
N ALA A 445 29.92 8.08 44.06
CA ALA A 445 30.94 8.81 43.29
C ALA A 445 32.15 9.31 44.11
N ARG A 446 32.11 9.31 45.45
CA ARG A 446 33.22 9.76 46.30
C ARG A 446 34.34 8.74 46.47
N GLY A 447 34.09 7.46 46.20
CA GLY A 447 35.01 6.38 46.56
C GLY A 447 35.06 6.11 48.07
N GLY A 448 35.97 5.22 48.48
CA GLY A 448 36.10 4.76 49.86
C GLY A 448 34.91 3.95 50.37
N ALA A 449 34.83 3.74 51.69
CA ALA A 449 33.71 3.09 52.38
C ALA A 449 32.82 4.14 53.04
N GLN A 450 31.70 4.48 52.39
CA GLN A 450 30.74 5.45 52.94
C GLN A 450 29.67 4.73 53.78
N THR A 451 29.03 5.45 54.70
CA THR A 451 27.88 4.95 55.48
C THR A 451 26.55 5.57 55.05
N GLN A 452 26.62 6.63 54.25
CA GLN A 452 25.49 7.34 53.67
C GLN A 452 25.86 7.73 52.25
N GLY A 453 24.95 7.58 51.29
CA GLY A 453 25.14 7.85 49.87
C GLY A 453 24.90 9.32 49.49
N GLN A 454 25.61 9.75 48.46
CA GLN A 454 25.41 10.99 47.74
C GLN A 454 24.81 10.73 46.36
N LEU A 455 24.05 11.70 45.87
CA LEU A 455 23.59 11.75 44.48
C LEU A 455 23.74 13.18 43.96
N THR A 456 24.32 13.31 42.77
CA THR A 456 24.35 14.58 42.04
C THR A 456 23.16 14.64 41.10
N VAL A 457 22.29 15.62 41.31
CA VAL A 457 21.19 15.93 40.39
C VAL A 457 21.64 17.06 39.47
N THR A 458 21.51 16.89 38.17
CA THR A 458 21.89 17.90 37.16
C THR A 458 20.66 18.52 36.51
N GLU A 459 20.80 19.78 36.08
CA GLU A 459 19.78 20.51 35.35
C GLU A 459 19.85 20.20 33.85
N LEU A 460 18.68 20.23 33.20
CA LEU A 460 18.56 20.20 31.74
C LEU A 460 18.91 21.58 31.19
N ILE A 461 20.12 21.72 30.65
CA ILE A 461 20.64 22.99 30.13
C ILE A 461 20.92 22.90 28.63
N GLN A 462 20.79 24.04 27.96
CA GLN A 462 21.17 24.18 26.57
C GLN A 462 22.70 24.08 26.44
N VAL A 463 23.18 23.29 25.49
CA VAL A 463 24.61 23.06 25.19
C VAL A 463 25.04 23.59 23.81
N GLY A 464 24.08 23.98 22.98
CA GLY A 464 24.37 24.50 21.65
C GLY A 464 23.11 24.86 20.88
N ILE A 465 23.35 25.44 19.70
CA ILE A 465 22.31 25.70 18.69
C ILE A 465 22.78 25.28 17.31
N TYR A 466 21.83 24.88 16.47
CA TYR A 466 22.01 24.89 15.03
C TYR A 466 20.86 25.66 14.38
N ALA A 467 21.12 26.28 13.24
CA ALA A 467 20.16 27.09 12.53
C ALA A 467 20.21 26.79 11.04
N TYR A 468 19.08 26.89 10.34
CA TYR A 468 19.01 26.65 8.90
C TYR A 468 17.87 27.46 8.28
N ALA A 469 17.96 27.71 6.98
CA ALA A 469 16.88 28.24 6.17
C ALA A 469 16.48 27.17 5.16
N ALA A 470 15.18 26.95 4.98
CA ALA A 470 14.70 25.97 4.00
C ALA A 470 15.04 26.40 2.57
N GLN A 471 15.07 27.71 2.32
CA GLN A 471 15.43 28.34 1.05
C GLN A 471 16.61 29.27 1.27
N ALA A 472 17.83 28.77 1.05
CA ALA A 472 19.07 29.55 1.23
C ALA A 472 19.63 30.14 -0.07
N GLU A 473 19.03 29.84 -1.22
CA GLU A 473 19.35 30.48 -2.51
C GLU A 473 18.17 31.35 -2.94
N LEU A 474 18.41 32.64 -3.11
CA LEU A 474 17.38 33.65 -3.34
C LEU A 474 17.67 34.43 -4.62
N PHE A 475 16.62 34.67 -5.40
CA PHE A 475 16.64 35.57 -6.54
C PHE A 475 15.94 36.85 -6.12
N ASN A 476 16.59 38.00 -6.26
CA ASN A 476 15.98 39.30 -5.97
C ASN A 476 15.00 39.71 -7.10
N THR A 477 13.85 39.03 -7.19
CA THR A 477 12.78 39.40 -8.12
C THR A 477 12.09 40.70 -7.70
N ALA A 478 12.15 41.07 -6.42
CA ALA A 478 11.68 42.36 -5.90
C ALA A 478 12.29 43.56 -6.63
N TYR A 479 13.50 43.40 -7.18
CA TYR A 479 14.14 44.41 -8.02
C TYR A 479 13.37 44.70 -9.34
N LEU A 480 12.55 43.76 -9.79
CA LEU A 480 11.78 43.77 -11.04
C LEU A 480 10.31 44.15 -10.81
N ASP A 481 9.65 43.48 -9.85
CA ASP A 481 8.20 43.55 -9.62
C ASP A 481 7.81 44.37 -8.36
N GLY A 482 8.81 44.78 -7.56
CA GLY A 482 8.58 45.48 -6.30
C GLY A 482 8.04 44.60 -5.17
N MET A 483 7.91 43.29 -5.36
CA MET A 483 7.40 42.35 -4.35
C MET A 483 8.53 41.71 -3.55
N ASP A 484 8.54 41.93 -2.24
CA ASP A 484 9.60 41.45 -1.35
C ASP A 484 9.77 39.92 -1.37
N VAL A 485 11.02 39.45 -1.46
CA VAL A 485 11.38 38.03 -1.33
C VAL A 485 11.92 37.79 0.07
N THR A 486 11.30 36.90 0.82
CA THR A 486 11.64 36.64 2.22
C THR A 486 11.98 35.17 2.46
N SER A 487 13.03 34.91 3.25
CA SER A 487 13.37 33.56 3.73
C SER A 487 13.71 33.55 5.22
N SER A 488 13.00 32.70 5.98
CA SER A 488 13.09 32.62 7.43
C SER A 488 14.15 31.63 7.91
N ILE A 489 14.89 32.03 8.94
CA ILE A 489 15.85 31.17 9.64
C ILE A 489 15.15 30.45 10.81
N THR A 490 15.21 29.13 10.82
CA THR A 490 14.78 28.30 11.95
C THR A 490 15.97 27.98 12.85
N VAL A 491 15.81 28.17 14.16
CA VAL A 491 16.86 27.92 15.17
C VAL A 491 16.43 26.82 16.13
N LYS A 492 17.31 25.84 16.35
CA LYS A 492 17.10 24.68 17.22
C LYS A 492 18.07 24.69 18.40
N ARG A 493 17.54 24.51 19.61
CA ARG A 493 18.31 24.32 20.85
C ARG A 493 18.61 22.85 21.07
N VAL A 494 19.86 22.56 21.44
CA VAL A 494 20.33 21.22 21.81
C VAL A 494 20.61 21.21 23.31
N TYR A 495 20.24 20.13 24.00
CA TYR A 495 20.34 20.01 25.47
C TYR A 495 21.33 18.93 25.91
N ASN A 496 21.87 19.07 27.13
CA ASN A 496 22.87 18.18 27.73
C ASN A 496 22.39 16.76 28.09
N LYS A 497 21.23 16.32 27.58
CA LYS A 497 20.63 15.02 27.88
C LYS A 497 20.49 14.19 26.62
N CYS A 498 20.95 12.94 26.69
CA CYS A 498 20.76 11.96 25.62
C CYS A 498 19.27 11.65 25.45
N GLY A 499 18.80 11.61 24.20
CA GLY A 499 17.39 11.36 23.88
C GLY A 499 16.45 12.56 24.09
N GLU A 500 16.93 13.68 24.62
CA GLU A 500 16.13 14.90 24.74
C GLU A 500 15.89 15.52 23.36
N SER A 501 14.65 15.90 23.05
CA SER A 501 14.33 16.47 21.73
C SER A 501 14.90 17.87 21.54
N ASP A 502 15.35 18.19 20.32
CA ASP A 502 15.75 19.56 19.97
C ASP A 502 14.50 20.47 19.89
N THR A 503 14.53 21.61 20.57
CA THR A 503 13.39 22.55 20.59
C THR A 503 13.63 23.73 19.65
N THR A 504 12.59 24.20 18.96
CA THR A 504 12.67 25.44 18.18
C THR A 504 12.59 26.65 19.12
N THR A 505 13.40 27.67 18.91
CA THR A 505 13.38 28.91 19.69
C THR A 505 13.09 30.13 18.81
N THR A 506 12.26 31.05 19.32
CA THR A 506 12.03 32.38 18.75
C THR A 506 12.80 33.48 19.48
N ALA A 507 13.49 33.14 20.58
CA ALA A 507 14.30 34.07 21.36
C ALA A 507 15.70 34.32 20.74
N ALA A 508 16.04 33.59 19.67
CA ALA A 508 17.30 33.78 18.96
C ALA A 508 17.34 35.17 18.32
N THR A 509 18.52 35.79 18.36
CA THR A 509 18.80 37.06 17.70
C THR A 509 19.62 36.78 16.44
N CYS A 510 19.14 37.22 15.29
CA CYS A 510 19.91 37.18 14.05
C CYS A 510 20.54 38.55 13.78
N SER A 511 21.78 38.57 13.31
CA SER A 511 22.57 39.78 13.05
C SER A 511 23.69 39.49 12.04
N GLY A 512 24.58 40.45 11.79
CA GLY A 512 25.82 40.18 11.05
C GLY A 512 25.68 40.01 9.53
N LEU A 513 24.51 40.31 8.97
CA LEU A 513 24.35 40.46 7.51
C LEU A 513 25.15 41.71 7.08
N ALA A 514 26.40 41.50 6.66
CA ALA A 514 27.39 42.57 6.52
C ALA A 514 27.12 43.54 5.37
N ASP A 515 26.29 43.16 4.39
CA ASP A 515 26.05 43.93 3.18
C ASP A 515 24.57 44.18 2.93
N ALA A 516 24.09 45.34 3.39
CA ALA A 516 22.72 45.82 3.17
C ALA A 516 22.39 46.07 1.69
N THR A 517 23.41 46.13 0.81
CA THR A 517 23.21 46.24 -0.63
C THR A 517 22.81 44.91 -1.27
N VAL A 518 23.10 43.78 -0.61
CA VAL A 518 22.75 42.42 -1.09
C VAL A 518 21.41 41.95 -0.51
N ALA A 519 21.22 42.09 0.79
CA ALA A 519 20.01 41.68 1.49
C ALA A 519 19.82 42.51 2.75
N THR A 520 18.61 42.52 3.31
CA THR A 520 18.35 43.07 4.65
C THR A 520 17.87 41.99 5.59
N LEU A 521 17.95 42.25 6.89
CA LEU A 521 17.53 41.33 7.93
C LEU A 521 16.42 41.99 8.76
N SER A 522 15.25 41.36 8.81
CA SER A 522 14.15 41.73 9.68
C SER A 522 13.97 40.62 10.72
N SER A 523 14.42 40.86 11.95
CA SER A 523 14.52 39.79 12.97
C SER A 523 15.39 38.62 12.46
N CYS A 524 14.82 37.46 12.16
CA CYS A 524 15.50 36.29 11.60
C CYS A 524 15.04 35.95 10.17
N ASP A 525 14.42 36.92 9.50
CA ASP A 525 14.01 36.84 8.11
C ASP A 525 14.98 37.62 7.23
N VAL A 526 15.57 36.94 6.25
CA VAL A 526 16.36 37.57 5.19
C VAL A 526 15.39 38.09 4.15
N VAL A 527 15.40 39.40 3.93
CA VAL A 527 14.45 40.12 3.06
C VAL A 527 15.19 40.80 1.93
N LEU A 528 14.75 40.54 0.70
CA LEU A 528 15.16 41.23 -0.52
C LEU A 528 14.00 42.11 -0.98
N THR A 529 14.29 43.38 -1.16
CA THR A 529 13.35 44.41 -1.64
C THR A 529 13.90 45.02 -2.93
N SER A 530 13.17 45.96 -3.53
CA SER A 530 13.64 46.75 -4.67
C SER A 530 14.85 47.66 -4.37
N SER A 531 15.26 47.81 -3.10
CA SER A 531 16.40 48.65 -2.70
C SER A 531 17.76 47.95 -2.76
N GLN A 532 17.80 46.62 -2.76
CA GLN A 532 19.04 45.85 -2.84
C GLN A 532 19.59 45.91 -4.27
N SER A 533 20.86 46.29 -4.42
CA SER A 533 21.52 46.58 -5.71
C SER A 533 22.77 45.73 -5.95
N ALA A 534 23.01 44.71 -5.14
CA ALA A 534 24.09 43.74 -5.31
C ALA A 534 23.58 42.29 -5.13
N GLY A 535 24.30 41.34 -5.72
CA GLY A 535 24.16 39.91 -5.45
C GLY A 535 25.49 39.34 -4.93
N ALA A 536 25.48 38.14 -4.34
CA ALA A 536 26.69 37.50 -3.83
C ALA A 536 26.56 35.97 -3.77
N SER A 537 27.67 35.26 -3.99
CA SER A 537 27.79 33.80 -3.93
C SER A 537 27.49 33.24 -2.54
N SER A 538 27.82 34.01 -1.49
CA SER A 538 27.60 33.70 -0.09
C SER A 538 27.56 34.99 0.75
N ILE A 539 26.48 35.17 1.50
CA ILE A 539 26.37 36.09 2.64
C ILE A 539 25.99 35.27 3.87
N SER A 540 26.44 35.65 5.07
CA SER A 540 26.16 34.89 6.29
C SER A 540 25.35 35.71 7.29
N VAL A 541 24.32 35.09 7.86
CA VAL A 541 23.59 35.63 9.01
C VAL A 541 24.11 34.96 10.27
N SER A 542 24.63 35.76 11.20
CA SER A 542 25.03 35.32 12.54
C SER A 542 23.79 35.17 13.41
N VAL A 543 23.59 33.98 13.95
CA VAL A 543 22.48 33.63 14.83
C VAL A 543 23.01 33.40 16.24
N THR A 544 22.44 34.08 17.23
CA THR A 544 22.81 33.93 18.64
C THR A 544 21.60 33.60 19.50
N ASP A 545 21.78 32.74 20.50
CA ASP A 545 20.76 32.42 21.50
C ASP A 545 21.45 32.16 22.84
N GLY A 546 21.35 33.13 23.74
CA GLY A 546 22.16 33.17 24.96
C GLY A 546 23.66 33.25 24.65
N ALA A 547 24.44 32.29 25.14
CA ALA A 547 25.89 32.22 24.94
C ALA A 547 26.31 31.50 23.64
N TYR A 548 25.36 30.89 22.94
CA TYR A 548 25.64 30.06 21.76
C TYR A 548 25.44 30.86 20.48
N ASN A 549 26.30 30.61 19.50
CA ASN A 549 26.22 31.24 18.18
C ASN A 549 26.48 30.23 17.06
N THR A 550 25.92 30.52 15.89
CA THR A 550 26.14 29.81 14.62
C THR A 550 25.92 30.77 13.46
N SER A 551 26.29 30.40 12.24
CA SER A 551 25.93 31.16 11.03
C SER A 551 25.05 30.36 10.07
N VAL A 552 24.22 31.08 9.31
CA VAL A 552 23.43 30.55 8.20
C VAL A 552 23.83 31.27 6.92
N PRO A 553 24.46 30.58 5.96
CA PRO A 553 24.81 31.16 4.67
C PRO A 553 23.58 31.26 3.75
N PHE A 554 23.56 32.29 2.91
CA PHE A 554 22.61 32.52 1.84
C PHE A 554 23.36 32.89 0.55
N ARG A 555 22.83 32.44 -0.59
CA ARG A 555 23.24 32.89 -1.93
C ARG A 555 22.18 33.82 -2.48
N VAL A 556 22.58 34.97 -3.01
CA VAL A 556 21.65 35.99 -3.52
C VAL A 556 22.01 36.39 -4.94
N TRP A 557 21.07 36.22 -5.87
CA TRP A 557 21.19 36.61 -7.27
C TRP A 557 20.48 37.96 -7.50
N LEU A 558 21.16 38.88 -8.18
CA LEU A 558 20.59 40.16 -8.61
C LEU A 558 20.50 40.22 -10.15
N PRO A 559 19.43 40.77 -10.74
CA PRO A 559 19.41 41.06 -12.17
C PRO A 559 20.31 42.27 -12.47
N SER A 560 21.51 42.03 -13.03
CA SER A 560 22.52 43.06 -13.30
C SER A 560 22.25 43.90 -14.54
N SER A 561 21.43 43.41 -15.47
CA SER A 561 21.03 44.12 -16.69
C SER A 561 19.72 43.56 -17.23
N ILE A 562 18.88 44.41 -17.81
CA ILE A 562 17.62 44.01 -18.47
C ILE A 562 17.61 44.52 -19.90
N ARG A 563 17.05 43.71 -20.79
CA ARG A 563 16.82 44.05 -22.19
C ARG A 563 15.34 43.86 -22.51
N VAL A 564 14.73 44.91 -23.05
CA VAL A 564 13.39 44.86 -23.64
C VAL A 564 13.51 44.67 -25.14
N THR A 565 12.65 43.83 -25.71
CA THR A 565 12.53 43.63 -27.15
C THR A 565 11.07 43.64 -27.57
N ALA A 566 10.83 44.17 -28.77
CA ALA A 566 9.60 43.98 -29.52
C ALA A 566 9.88 42.97 -30.64
N ASP A 567 8.94 42.06 -30.89
CA ASP A 567 9.01 41.15 -32.05
C ASP A 567 9.01 41.91 -33.37
N ASP A 568 8.22 42.99 -33.45
CA ASP A 568 8.21 43.98 -34.52
C ASP A 568 8.34 45.40 -33.95
N ALA A 569 9.37 46.12 -34.35
CA ALA A 569 9.61 47.49 -33.92
C ALA A 569 8.94 48.53 -34.85
N GLU A 570 8.37 48.13 -35.99
CA GLU A 570 7.76 49.01 -36.99
C GLU A 570 6.34 48.56 -37.35
N LEU A 571 5.33 49.11 -36.65
CA LEU A 571 3.93 48.75 -36.83
C LEU A 571 3.31 49.53 -38.00
N ASN A 572 3.06 48.84 -39.10
CA ASN A 572 2.55 49.40 -40.34
C ASN A 572 1.02 49.39 -40.42
N ALA A 573 0.45 50.20 -41.32
CA ALA A 573 -0.98 50.26 -41.56
C ALA A 573 -1.48 49.03 -42.33
N VAL A 574 -2.46 48.31 -41.78
CA VAL A 574 -3.06 47.14 -42.42
C VAL A 574 -4.02 47.59 -43.52
N THR A 575 -3.69 47.23 -44.77
CA THR A 575 -4.45 47.64 -45.95
C THR A 575 -5.90 47.19 -45.87
N GLY A 576 -6.84 48.13 -46.00
CA GLY A 576 -8.28 47.85 -45.97
C GLY A 576 -8.89 47.67 -44.58
N ALA A 577 -8.09 47.75 -43.51
CA ALA A 577 -8.56 47.66 -42.14
C ALA A 577 -8.55 49.02 -41.46
N ARG A 578 -9.63 49.36 -40.75
CA ARG A 578 -9.82 50.61 -40.02
C ARG A 578 -10.12 50.35 -38.55
N GLN A 579 -9.80 51.32 -37.71
CA GLN A 579 -10.05 51.23 -36.28
C GLN A 579 -11.56 51.32 -36.00
N ALA A 580 -12.10 50.37 -35.23
CA ALA A 580 -13.53 50.34 -34.89
C ALA A 580 -13.99 51.61 -34.15
N SER A 581 -13.12 52.21 -33.34
CA SER A 581 -13.37 53.47 -32.62
C SER A 581 -13.29 54.71 -33.51
N SER A 582 -12.65 54.62 -34.69
CA SER A 582 -12.40 55.73 -35.61
C SER A 582 -12.29 55.23 -37.05
N CYS A 583 -13.44 55.10 -37.72
CA CYS A 583 -13.55 54.61 -39.10
C CYS A 583 -12.91 55.53 -40.18
N SER A 584 -12.20 56.59 -39.77
CA SER A 584 -11.36 57.43 -40.63
C SER A 584 -9.86 57.09 -40.52
N SER A 585 -9.49 56.22 -39.58
CA SER A 585 -8.10 55.90 -39.24
C SER A 585 -7.77 54.46 -39.59
N SER A 586 -6.59 54.22 -40.15
CA SER A 586 -6.08 52.88 -40.45
C SER A 586 -5.91 52.06 -39.17
N LEU A 587 -6.21 50.77 -39.22
CA LEU A 587 -5.79 49.82 -38.19
C LEU A 587 -4.31 49.51 -38.40
N TYR A 588 -3.50 49.62 -37.35
CA TYR A 588 -2.08 49.29 -37.41
C TYR A 588 -1.83 47.88 -36.86
N GLN A 589 -0.66 47.32 -37.19
CA GLN A 589 -0.18 46.08 -36.59
C GLN A 589 0.01 46.21 -35.06
N ARG A 590 0.18 45.06 -34.42
CA ARG A 590 0.62 44.91 -33.03
C ARG A 590 1.89 44.07 -32.96
N THR A 591 2.65 44.25 -31.88
CA THR A 591 3.82 43.46 -31.54
C THR A 591 3.71 42.93 -30.12
N GLU A 592 4.33 41.78 -29.85
CA GLU A 592 4.59 41.33 -28.48
C GLU A 592 5.89 41.93 -27.96
N LEU A 593 5.86 42.29 -26.68
CA LEU A 593 6.99 42.75 -25.90
C LEU A 593 7.51 41.59 -25.03
N SER A 594 8.82 41.54 -24.89
CA SER A 594 9.50 40.59 -24.01
C SER A 594 10.62 41.28 -23.25
N ALA A 595 10.89 40.81 -22.04
CA ALA A 595 11.98 41.28 -21.20
C ALA A 595 12.87 40.11 -20.78
N SER A 596 14.19 40.29 -20.90
CA SER A 596 15.18 39.31 -20.45
C SER A 596 16.22 39.97 -19.54
N ALA A 597 16.67 39.24 -18.53
CA ALA A 597 17.64 39.70 -17.54
C ALA A 597 18.90 38.83 -17.55
N THR A 598 20.02 39.45 -17.15
CA THR A 598 21.24 38.74 -16.76
C THR A 598 21.32 38.74 -15.24
N TRP A 599 21.41 37.57 -14.62
CA TRP A 599 21.50 37.43 -13.17
C TRP A 599 22.94 37.18 -12.75
N GLY A 600 23.37 37.79 -11.65
CA GLY A 600 24.71 37.61 -11.11
C GLY A 600 24.93 38.29 -9.76
N GLY A 601 26.21 38.52 -9.45
CA GLY A 601 26.66 39.07 -8.18
C GLY A 601 28.14 38.79 -7.94
N SER A 602 28.65 39.22 -6.80
CA SER A 602 30.04 38.95 -6.40
C SER A 602 30.29 37.44 -6.34
N GLU A 603 31.34 36.98 -7.04
CA GLU A 603 31.75 35.57 -7.13
C GLU A 603 30.68 34.60 -7.69
N LEU A 604 29.61 35.12 -8.31
CA LEU A 604 28.63 34.33 -9.06
C LEU A 604 29.00 34.27 -10.53
N THR A 605 28.76 33.12 -11.17
CA THR A 605 28.81 33.02 -12.63
C THR A 605 27.52 33.60 -13.20
N TYR A 606 27.64 34.61 -14.08
CA TYR A 606 26.48 35.28 -14.66
C TYR A 606 25.64 34.34 -15.53
N VAL A 607 24.31 34.42 -15.39
CA VAL A 607 23.36 33.69 -16.23
C VAL A 607 22.54 34.70 -17.04
N ALA A 608 22.82 34.76 -18.34
CA ALA A 608 22.19 35.71 -19.26
C ALA A 608 20.90 35.17 -19.89
N ASN A 609 20.11 36.08 -20.47
CA ASN A 609 18.88 35.79 -21.23
C ASN A 609 17.79 35.07 -20.42
N ILE A 610 17.74 35.27 -19.10
CA ILE A 610 16.63 34.75 -18.29
C ILE A 610 15.37 35.57 -18.60
N ASP A 611 14.30 34.91 -19.01
CA ASP A 611 13.02 35.56 -19.27
C ASP A 611 12.41 36.09 -17.97
N VAL A 612 12.18 37.40 -17.95
CA VAL A 612 11.56 38.13 -16.84
C VAL A 612 10.32 38.89 -17.31
N THR A 613 9.80 38.57 -18.50
CA THR A 613 8.62 39.22 -19.10
C THR A 613 7.45 39.25 -18.12
N CYS A 614 7.26 38.19 -17.34
CA CYS A 614 6.17 38.08 -16.36
C CYS A 614 6.48 38.63 -14.96
N LEU A 615 7.67 39.19 -14.77
CA LEU A 615 8.08 39.87 -13.54
C LEU A 615 8.16 41.39 -13.74
N VAL A 616 7.82 41.90 -14.93
CA VAL A 616 7.83 43.33 -15.24
C VAL A 616 6.50 43.75 -15.85
N SER A 617 6.17 45.03 -15.72
CA SER A 617 5.09 45.66 -16.49
C SER A 617 5.68 46.50 -17.61
N PHE A 618 4.94 46.69 -18.71
CA PHE A 618 5.36 47.54 -19.83
C PHE A 618 4.50 48.80 -19.91
N GLU A 619 5.12 49.92 -20.22
CA GLU A 619 4.48 51.22 -20.40
C GLU A 619 4.94 51.87 -21.69
N SER A 620 4.06 52.65 -22.32
CA SER A 620 4.37 53.45 -23.49
C SER A 620 4.63 54.91 -23.10
N SER A 621 5.66 55.52 -23.68
CA SER A 621 5.91 56.96 -23.55
C SER A 621 4.82 57.83 -24.20
N ASP A 622 4.08 57.28 -25.16
CA ASP A 622 2.98 57.95 -25.85
C ASP A 622 1.92 56.92 -26.29
N SER A 623 0.87 56.76 -25.48
CA SER A 623 -0.24 55.86 -25.76
C SER A 623 -1.13 56.31 -26.92
N GLY A 624 -0.98 57.55 -27.41
CA GLY A 624 -1.63 58.04 -28.62
C GLY A 624 -0.95 57.57 -29.90
N VAL A 625 0.32 57.18 -29.82
CA VAL A 625 1.08 56.58 -30.94
C VAL A 625 1.00 55.06 -30.87
N ALA A 626 1.40 54.46 -29.74
CA ALA A 626 1.31 53.03 -29.51
C ALA A 626 0.86 52.77 -28.07
N SER A 627 -0.23 52.04 -27.90
CA SER A 627 -0.76 51.66 -26.58
C SER A 627 -0.25 50.29 -26.17
N VAL A 628 -0.11 50.04 -24.87
CA VAL A 628 0.35 48.75 -24.33
C VAL A 628 -0.71 48.17 -23.42
N SER A 629 -1.00 46.89 -23.60
CA SER A 629 -1.86 46.10 -22.72
C SER A 629 -1.18 44.78 -22.41
N GLY A 630 -0.79 44.58 -21.15
CA GLY A 630 0.03 43.43 -20.75
C GLY A 630 1.38 43.45 -21.47
N THR A 631 1.63 42.43 -22.29
CA THR A 631 2.84 42.31 -23.12
C THR A 631 2.65 42.84 -24.54
N THR A 632 1.43 43.16 -24.96
CA THR A 632 1.14 43.51 -26.35
C THR A 632 1.16 45.03 -26.54
N ALA A 633 1.94 45.50 -27.51
CA ALA A 633 1.93 46.89 -27.97
C ALA A 633 1.15 47.01 -29.29
N THR A 634 0.16 47.88 -29.33
CA THR A 634 -0.75 48.09 -30.46
C THR A 634 -0.57 49.49 -31.03
N GLY A 635 -0.34 49.59 -32.35
CA GLY A 635 -0.24 50.89 -33.03
C GLY A 635 -1.58 51.63 -33.08
N ILE A 636 -1.56 52.93 -32.79
CA ILE A 636 -2.73 53.82 -32.71
C ILE A 636 -2.66 54.95 -33.75
N ALA A 637 -1.51 55.61 -33.87
CA ALA A 637 -1.27 56.68 -34.84
C ALA A 637 0.21 56.76 -35.23
N VAL A 638 0.49 57.28 -36.44
CA VAL A 638 1.87 57.45 -36.93
C VAL A 638 2.72 58.26 -35.96
N GLY A 639 3.90 57.73 -35.64
CA GLY A 639 4.82 58.34 -34.70
C GLY A 639 5.86 57.34 -34.19
N THR A 640 6.58 57.70 -33.14
CA THR A 640 7.48 56.77 -32.44
C THR A 640 7.26 56.90 -30.95
N ALA A 641 6.99 55.78 -30.31
CA ALA A 641 6.85 55.66 -28.86
C ALA A 641 7.93 54.74 -28.31
N THR A 642 8.37 55.01 -27.08
CA THR A 642 9.31 54.15 -26.36
C THR A 642 8.51 53.24 -25.43
N MET A 643 8.71 51.92 -25.55
CA MET A 643 8.16 50.92 -24.64
C MET A 643 9.20 50.66 -23.54
N SER A 644 8.89 50.99 -22.30
CA SER A 644 9.78 50.80 -21.14
C SER A 644 9.17 49.87 -20.12
N ILE A 645 10.02 49.21 -19.34
CA ILE A 645 9.56 48.50 -18.13
C ILE A 645 9.15 49.49 -17.04
N SER A 646 8.16 49.11 -16.25
CA SER A 646 7.70 49.82 -15.06
C SER A 646 7.49 48.87 -13.87
N GLY A 647 7.43 49.43 -12.65
CA GLY A 647 7.07 48.69 -11.44
C GLY A 647 8.23 48.10 -10.61
N GLY A 648 9.49 48.38 -10.92
CA GLY A 648 10.66 47.86 -10.21
C GLY A 648 11.53 48.91 -9.50
N ALA A 649 12.79 48.56 -9.24
CA ALA A 649 13.77 49.47 -8.63
C ALA A 649 14.00 50.74 -9.48
N SER A 650 14.33 51.88 -8.85
CA SER A 650 14.55 53.15 -9.56
C SER A 650 15.76 53.16 -10.51
N GLY A 651 16.69 52.21 -10.34
CA GLY A 651 17.82 51.99 -11.25
C GLY A 651 17.49 51.13 -12.49
N LEU A 652 16.27 50.58 -12.55
CA LEU A 652 15.80 49.74 -13.63
C LEU A 652 15.45 50.62 -14.83
N SER A 653 16.25 50.58 -15.89
CA SER A 653 15.91 51.23 -17.15
C SER A 653 16.26 50.31 -18.30
N ALA A 654 15.22 49.81 -18.96
CA ALA A 654 15.33 49.12 -20.23
C ALA A 654 14.11 49.49 -21.07
N SER A 655 14.36 49.78 -22.34
CA SER A 655 13.32 50.16 -23.27
C SER A 655 13.66 49.74 -24.69
N THR A 656 12.64 49.71 -25.53
CA THR A 656 12.75 49.58 -26.98
C THR A 656 11.88 50.63 -27.65
N SER A 657 12.26 51.11 -28.82
CA SER A 657 11.40 51.99 -29.63
C SER A 657 10.44 51.16 -30.48
N VAL A 658 9.19 51.59 -30.55
CA VAL A 658 8.18 51.12 -31.50
C VAL A 658 7.76 52.31 -32.35
N THR A 659 7.94 52.19 -33.66
CA THR A 659 7.56 53.19 -34.65
C THR A 659 6.28 52.74 -35.34
N VAL A 660 5.29 53.61 -35.43
CA VAL A 660 4.05 53.36 -36.16
C VAL A 660 4.10 54.14 -37.47
N THR A 661 3.84 53.48 -38.60
CA THR A 661 3.92 54.12 -39.92
C THR A 661 2.66 53.88 -40.76
N ASP A 662 2.38 54.81 -41.68
CA ASP A 662 1.32 54.70 -42.69
C ASP A 662 1.75 53.84 -43.91
N THR A 663 2.90 53.17 -43.84
CA THR A 663 3.29 52.21 -44.87
C THR A 663 2.25 51.12 -44.93
N ALA A 664 1.63 50.92 -46.10
CA ALA A 664 0.57 49.94 -46.25
C ALA A 664 1.14 48.52 -46.34
N VAL A 665 0.66 47.62 -45.49
CA VAL A 665 0.96 46.19 -45.53
C VAL A 665 -0.28 45.38 -45.82
N THR A 666 -0.14 44.32 -46.60
CA THR A 666 -1.25 43.42 -46.94
C THR A 666 -1.13 42.11 -46.16
N VAL A 667 -2.25 41.50 -45.80
CA VAL A 667 -2.25 40.14 -45.25
C VAL A 667 -1.88 39.16 -46.38
N SER A 668 -0.69 38.57 -46.30
CA SER A 668 -0.20 37.58 -47.25
C SER A 668 -0.78 36.19 -47.01
N VAL A 669 -1.02 35.84 -45.73
CA VAL A 669 -1.68 34.58 -45.31
C VAL A 669 -2.55 34.85 -44.09
N LEU A 670 -3.79 34.38 -44.11
CA LEU A 670 -4.65 34.25 -42.93
C LEU A 670 -4.80 32.76 -42.63
N SER A 671 -4.31 32.29 -41.48
CA SER A 671 -4.29 30.86 -41.14
C SER A 671 -5.18 30.60 -39.93
N ALA A 672 -6.12 29.65 -40.07
CA ALA A 672 -6.85 29.07 -38.94
C ALA A 672 -6.17 27.78 -38.51
N VAL A 673 -5.86 27.63 -37.22
CA VAL A 673 -5.18 26.44 -36.71
C VAL A 673 -5.98 25.83 -35.56
N LEU A 674 -6.46 24.60 -35.78
CA LEU A 674 -7.12 23.78 -34.76
C LEU A 674 -6.09 22.86 -34.11
N VAL A 675 -5.99 22.94 -32.78
CA VAL A 675 -5.12 22.10 -31.95
C VAL A 675 -5.99 21.25 -31.04
N THR A 676 -5.70 19.94 -30.91
CA THR A 676 -6.43 19.03 -30.01
C THR A 676 -5.53 18.47 -28.89
N GLY A 677 -4.27 18.88 -28.84
CA GLY A 677 -3.34 18.45 -27.80
C GLY A 677 -1.90 18.81 -28.14
N ALA A 678 -0.99 18.43 -27.25
CA ALA A 678 0.44 18.53 -27.45
C ALA A 678 1.14 17.30 -26.89
N THR A 679 2.28 16.93 -27.48
CA THR A 679 3.17 15.87 -26.97
C THR A 679 4.49 16.49 -26.56
N TRP A 680 4.99 16.09 -25.39
CA TRP A 680 6.19 16.67 -24.79
C TRP A 680 7.40 15.75 -24.91
N SER A 681 8.59 16.35 -25.05
CA SER A 681 9.88 15.67 -25.01
C SER A 681 10.98 16.59 -24.47
N GLY A 682 12.17 16.06 -24.20
CA GLY A 682 13.32 16.84 -23.71
C GLY A 682 13.40 17.00 -22.19
N VAL A 683 12.38 16.54 -21.44
CA VAL A 683 12.39 16.41 -19.98
C VAL A 683 11.67 15.14 -19.60
N ASP A 684 12.37 14.21 -18.94
CA ASP A 684 11.73 13.04 -18.35
C ASP A 684 10.90 13.48 -17.14
N SER A 685 9.64 13.05 -17.05
CA SER A 685 8.66 13.44 -16.01
C SER A 685 8.97 12.94 -14.58
N SER A 686 10.25 12.65 -14.31
CA SER A 686 10.82 12.26 -13.03
C SER A 686 12.27 12.73 -12.88
N ALA A 687 12.74 13.62 -13.77
CA ALA A 687 14.12 14.08 -13.76
C ALA A 687 14.39 14.90 -12.50
N SER A 688 15.47 14.54 -11.80
CA SER A 688 16.07 15.37 -10.77
C SER A 688 17.27 16.09 -11.39
N LEU A 689 17.07 17.35 -11.75
CA LEU A 689 18.03 18.13 -12.51
C LEU A 689 19.03 18.80 -11.56
N ALA A 690 20.32 18.71 -11.88
CA ALA A 690 21.35 19.39 -11.11
C ALA A 690 21.08 20.91 -11.09
N PRO A 691 21.25 21.60 -9.96
CA PRO A 691 21.12 23.05 -9.91
C PRO A 691 22.22 23.72 -10.73
N SER A 692 21.94 24.94 -11.22
CA SER A 692 22.83 25.72 -12.08
C SER A 692 23.17 25.02 -13.40
N THR A 693 22.26 24.20 -13.93
CA THR A 693 22.36 23.59 -15.26
C THR A 693 21.22 24.07 -16.17
N THR A 694 21.22 23.63 -17.42
CA THR A 694 20.14 23.94 -18.36
C THR A 694 19.53 22.66 -18.91
N PHE A 695 18.23 22.72 -19.23
CA PHE A 695 17.52 21.69 -19.97
C PHE A 695 16.65 22.33 -21.05
N THR A 696 16.33 21.57 -22.10
CA THR A 696 15.48 22.05 -23.20
C THR A 696 14.20 21.25 -23.21
N ALA A 697 13.07 21.90 -22.93
CA ALA A 697 11.77 21.28 -23.13
C ALA A 697 11.32 21.50 -24.57
N GLN A 698 10.71 20.48 -25.16
CA GLN A 698 10.16 20.50 -26.51
C GLN A 698 8.71 20.05 -26.47
N THR A 699 7.85 20.71 -27.22
CA THR A 699 6.46 20.31 -27.41
C THR A 699 6.13 20.28 -28.89
N THR A 700 5.32 19.31 -29.29
CA THR A 700 4.80 19.18 -30.66
C THR A 700 3.28 19.15 -30.57
N PHE A 701 2.61 20.07 -31.26
CA PHE A 701 1.15 20.07 -31.26
C PHE A 701 0.60 18.90 -32.07
N VAL A 702 -0.55 18.41 -31.61
CA VAL A 702 -1.28 17.30 -32.22
C VAL A 702 -2.67 17.79 -32.61
N GLN A 703 -3.14 17.24 -33.73
CA GLN A 703 -4.53 17.31 -34.16
C GLN A 703 -5.03 15.88 -34.32
N SER A 704 -5.95 15.48 -33.45
CA SER A 704 -6.51 14.14 -33.31
C SER A 704 -8.00 14.27 -33.02
N LEU A 705 -8.80 14.14 -34.08
CA LEU A 705 -10.26 14.13 -34.04
C LEU A 705 -10.71 12.76 -34.57
N THR A 706 -10.90 11.81 -33.66
CA THR A 706 -11.10 10.38 -33.94
C THR A 706 -12.42 9.81 -33.39
N ALA A 707 -13.11 10.58 -32.55
CA ALA A 707 -14.39 10.24 -31.97
C ALA A 707 -15.39 11.40 -32.06
N GLU A 708 -16.65 11.05 -31.84
CA GLU A 708 -17.72 12.01 -31.56
C GLU A 708 -17.33 12.90 -30.37
N GLU A 709 -17.71 14.17 -30.42
CA GLU A 709 -17.41 15.19 -29.39
C GLU A 709 -15.94 15.58 -29.23
N ASP A 710 -15.00 14.95 -29.94
CA ASP A 710 -13.61 15.41 -29.99
C ASP A 710 -13.58 16.88 -30.42
N SER A 711 -12.83 17.70 -29.68
CA SER A 711 -12.82 19.14 -29.89
C SER A 711 -11.46 19.78 -29.60
N GLY A 712 -11.29 21.02 -30.08
CA GLY A 712 -10.09 21.80 -29.85
C GLY A 712 -10.27 23.28 -30.16
N PRO A 713 -9.48 24.18 -29.53
CA PRO A 713 -9.47 25.60 -29.86
C PRO A 713 -8.95 25.86 -31.27
N ILE A 714 -9.44 26.94 -31.87
CA ILE A 714 -8.99 27.43 -33.18
C ILE A 714 -8.39 28.83 -32.99
N TYR A 715 -7.14 28.98 -33.40
CA TYR A 715 -6.41 30.25 -33.40
C TYR A 715 -6.29 30.82 -34.81
N VAL A 716 -6.38 32.14 -34.96
CA VAL A 716 -6.27 32.81 -36.26
C VAL A 716 -5.06 33.73 -36.28
N PHE A 717 -4.13 33.49 -37.21
CA PHE A 717 -2.92 34.30 -37.38
C PHE A 717 -2.89 34.97 -38.76
N ALA A 718 -2.57 36.26 -38.79
CA ALA A 718 -2.31 37.01 -40.02
C ALA A 718 -0.81 37.19 -40.22
N HIS A 719 -0.31 36.80 -41.38
CA HIS A 719 1.03 37.12 -41.87
C HIS A 719 0.94 38.29 -42.82
N PHE A 720 1.85 39.24 -42.69
CA PHE A 720 1.87 40.46 -43.48
C PHE A 720 2.98 40.43 -44.54
N SER A 721 2.90 41.36 -45.49
CA SER A 721 3.86 41.50 -46.59
C SER A 721 5.25 41.98 -46.17
N ASP A 722 5.39 42.53 -44.96
CA ASP A 722 6.65 42.94 -44.34
C ASP A 722 7.39 41.78 -43.64
N GLY A 723 6.77 40.59 -43.58
CA GLY A 723 7.34 39.39 -42.97
C GLY A 723 6.98 39.19 -41.51
N TYR A 724 6.29 40.14 -40.87
CA TYR A 724 5.77 40.00 -39.51
C TYR A 724 4.39 39.35 -39.50
N TRP A 725 3.93 39.00 -38.31
CA TRP A 725 2.66 38.31 -38.11
C TRP A 725 2.06 38.71 -36.77
N GLN A 726 0.74 38.55 -36.65
CA GLN A 726 0.04 38.72 -35.38
C GLN A 726 -1.14 37.76 -35.28
N GLU A 727 -1.50 37.35 -34.06
CA GLU A 727 -2.81 36.76 -33.81
C GLU A 727 -3.90 37.79 -34.13
N VAL A 728 -5.06 37.35 -34.61
CA VAL A 728 -6.22 38.23 -34.88
C VAL A 728 -7.40 37.77 -34.03
N PRO A 729 -7.57 38.33 -32.82
CA PRO A 729 -8.63 37.94 -31.91
C PRO A 729 -9.97 38.54 -32.36
N SER A 730 -11.06 37.96 -31.88
CA SER A 730 -12.42 38.45 -32.09
C SER A 730 -12.79 39.60 -31.15
N ALA A 731 -12.12 39.69 -29.99
CA ALA A 731 -12.45 40.60 -28.89
C ALA A 731 -12.08 42.08 -29.15
N ASP A 732 -11.15 42.37 -30.06
CA ASP A 732 -10.67 43.74 -30.34
C ASP A 732 -11.57 44.50 -31.35
N GLY A 733 -12.76 43.95 -31.66
CA GLY A 733 -13.63 44.47 -32.71
C GLY A 733 -13.16 44.14 -34.12
N SER A 734 -12.04 43.43 -34.29
CA SER A 734 -11.63 42.80 -35.55
C SER A 734 -12.70 41.83 -36.00
N GLY A 735 -13.31 42.05 -37.17
CA GLY A 735 -14.41 41.22 -37.70
C GLY A 735 -13.94 39.84 -38.19
N VAL A 736 -13.19 39.10 -37.37
CA VAL A 736 -12.75 37.74 -37.69
C VAL A 736 -13.89 36.76 -37.43
N THR A 737 -14.12 35.88 -38.39
CA THR A 737 -15.03 34.74 -38.27
C THR A 737 -14.34 33.48 -38.76
N VAL A 738 -14.67 32.34 -38.14
CA VAL A 738 -14.22 31.02 -38.59
C VAL A 738 -15.45 30.15 -38.82
N ASN A 739 -15.52 29.53 -40.00
CA ASN A 739 -16.58 28.59 -40.35
C ASN A 739 -15.99 27.26 -40.81
N SER A 740 -16.76 26.18 -40.66
CA SER A 740 -16.43 24.89 -41.30
C SER A 740 -17.03 24.81 -42.70
N SER A 741 -16.26 24.36 -43.67
CA SER A 741 -16.73 24.09 -45.04
C SER A 741 -17.54 22.79 -45.12
N TYR A 742 -17.47 21.93 -44.10
CA TYR A 742 -18.24 20.68 -44.02
C TYR A 742 -18.69 20.41 -42.57
N SER A 743 -19.87 20.93 -42.23
CA SER A 743 -20.43 20.87 -40.87
C SER A 743 -20.77 19.45 -40.38
N SER A 744 -20.93 18.48 -41.28
CA SER A 744 -21.11 17.06 -40.93
C SER A 744 -19.84 16.40 -40.41
N ALA A 745 -18.65 17.00 -40.64
CA ALA A 745 -17.39 16.52 -40.08
C ALA A 745 -16.92 17.34 -38.88
N LEU A 746 -17.08 18.68 -38.94
CA LEU A 746 -16.65 19.58 -37.89
C LEU A 746 -17.59 20.79 -37.78
N THR A 747 -18.05 21.10 -36.58
CA THR A 747 -18.79 22.32 -36.27
C THR A 747 -17.89 23.35 -35.60
N VAL A 748 -18.11 24.64 -35.82
CA VAL A 748 -17.32 25.73 -35.21
C VAL A 748 -18.25 26.62 -34.39
N SER A 749 -17.88 26.90 -33.14
CA SER A 749 -18.57 27.82 -32.25
C SER A 749 -17.64 28.96 -31.81
N THR A 750 -18.22 30.06 -31.34
CA THR A 750 -17.49 31.25 -30.82
C THR A 750 -17.36 31.21 -29.30
N GLU A 751 -17.27 30.01 -28.72
CA GLU A 751 -17.07 29.87 -27.28
C GLU A 751 -15.61 30.14 -26.94
N SER A 752 -15.36 31.01 -25.95
CA SER A 752 -14.00 31.28 -25.47
C SER A 752 -13.39 30.01 -24.88
N PHE A 753 -12.32 29.50 -25.49
CA PHE A 753 -11.54 28.37 -25.01
C PHE A 753 -10.14 28.85 -24.60
N GLY A 754 -9.97 29.18 -23.32
CA GLY A 754 -8.76 29.87 -22.86
C GLY A 754 -8.59 31.23 -23.55
N SER A 755 -7.49 31.43 -24.26
CA SER A 755 -7.23 32.61 -25.10
C SER A 755 -7.83 32.54 -26.50
N ALA A 756 -8.33 31.37 -26.94
CA ALA A 756 -8.92 31.22 -28.27
C ALA A 756 -10.38 31.68 -28.31
N ASP A 757 -10.75 32.38 -29.38
CA ASP A 757 -12.11 32.88 -29.62
C ASP A 757 -13.06 31.85 -30.26
N PHE A 758 -12.51 30.76 -30.80
CA PHE A 758 -13.26 29.77 -31.56
C PHE A 758 -12.94 28.35 -31.10
N LYS A 759 -13.92 27.46 -31.19
CA LYS A 759 -13.80 26.02 -30.88
C LYS A 759 -14.33 25.19 -32.03
N GLY A 760 -13.56 24.20 -32.48
CA GLY A 760 -14.01 23.17 -33.41
C GLY A 760 -14.44 21.92 -32.64
N THR A 761 -15.61 21.34 -32.96
CA THR A 761 -16.15 20.13 -32.32
C THR A 761 -16.69 19.15 -33.37
N VAL A 762 -16.32 17.87 -33.24
CA VAL A 762 -16.88 16.78 -34.04
C VAL A 762 -18.33 16.54 -33.60
N PRO A 763 -19.33 16.70 -34.49
CA PRO A 763 -20.74 16.56 -34.13
C PRO A 763 -21.15 15.10 -33.90
N ASP A 764 -22.36 14.87 -33.39
CA ASP A 764 -22.98 13.55 -33.34
C ASP A 764 -23.20 12.97 -34.75
N SER A 765 -23.02 11.65 -34.91
CA SER A 765 -23.06 10.98 -36.21
C SER A 765 -22.17 11.64 -37.29
N PRO A 766 -20.87 11.83 -37.01
CA PRO A 766 -19.98 12.61 -37.84
C PRO A 766 -19.55 11.83 -39.09
N SER A 767 -19.12 12.57 -40.10
CA SER A 767 -18.45 12.05 -41.29
C SER A 767 -16.95 12.30 -41.21
N SER A 768 -16.13 11.34 -41.64
CA SER A 768 -14.69 11.55 -41.77
C SER A 768 -14.40 12.59 -42.85
N ALA A 769 -13.38 13.41 -42.63
CA ALA A 769 -12.94 14.44 -43.58
C ALA A 769 -11.43 14.66 -43.44
N ASP A 770 -10.72 14.84 -44.56
CA ASP A 770 -9.31 15.25 -44.56
C ASP A 770 -9.16 16.36 -45.60
N SER A 771 -9.06 17.61 -45.16
CA SER A 771 -9.02 18.77 -46.05
C SER A 771 -8.18 19.90 -45.47
N GLU A 772 -7.31 20.47 -46.31
CA GLU A 772 -6.55 21.70 -45.99
C GLU A 772 -7.44 22.96 -45.92
N GLN A 773 -8.71 22.84 -46.32
CA GLN A 773 -9.70 23.92 -46.38
C GLN A 773 -10.95 23.62 -45.55
N LEU A 774 -10.82 22.76 -44.53
CA LEU A 774 -11.98 22.44 -43.68
C LEU A 774 -12.42 23.66 -42.87
N LEU A 775 -11.47 24.45 -42.38
CA LEU A 775 -11.75 25.74 -41.74
C LEU A 775 -11.58 26.88 -42.73
N ILE A 776 -12.49 27.85 -42.67
CA ILE A 776 -12.46 29.09 -43.44
C ILE A 776 -12.44 30.26 -42.45
N ALA A 777 -11.29 30.92 -42.32
CA ALA A 777 -11.17 32.18 -41.60
C ALA A 777 -11.41 33.35 -42.54
N THR A 778 -12.20 34.33 -42.10
CA THR A 778 -12.40 35.59 -42.81
C THR A 778 -12.23 36.74 -41.83
N TRP A 779 -11.31 37.65 -42.16
CA TRP A 779 -11.12 38.90 -41.42
C TRP A 779 -11.80 40.04 -42.19
N THR A 780 -12.78 40.68 -41.57
CA THR A 780 -13.47 41.85 -42.14
C THR A 780 -13.13 43.13 -41.39
N ASP A 781 -13.22 44.25 -42.12
CA ASP A 781 -13.16 45.59 -41.57
C ASP A 781 -14.34 45.84 -40.62
N SER A 782 -14.05 46.38 -39.44
CA SER A 782 -15.04 46.59 -38.38
C SER A 782 -16.06 47.67 -38.71
N CYS A 783 -15.75 48.57 -39.66
CA CYS A 783 -16.57 49.74 -39.96
C CYS A 783 -17.59 49.49 -41.08
N ASP A 784 -17.30 48.65 -42.07
CA ASP A 784 -18.22 48.35 -43.17
C ASP A 784 -18.32 46.87 -43.55
N SER A 785 -17.69 45.97 -42.77
CA SER A 785 -17.70 44.52 -42.99
C SER A 785 -17.08 44.07 -44.31
N THR A 786 -16.30 44.92 -44.99
CA THR A 786 -15.55 44.51 -46.18
C THR A 786 -14.46 43.50 -45.82
N THR A 787 -14.26 42.48 -46.64
CA THR A 787 -13.24 41.45 -46.40
C THR A 787 -11.84 42.02 -46.61
N ILE A 788 -11.03 42.02 -45.55
CA ILE A 788 -9.61 42.35 -45.58
C ILE A 788 -8.82 41.17 -46.14
N ALA A 789 -9.08 39.98 -45.60
CA ALA A 789 -8.44 38.74 -46.01
C ALA A 789 -9.31 37.52 -45.69
N SER A 790 -9.15 36.46 -46.48
CA SER A 790 -9.68 35.14 -46.17
C SER A 790 -8.55 34.13 -46.25
N GLY A 791 -8.67 33.07 -45.47
CA GLY A 791 -7.75 31.94 -45.57
C GLY A 791 -8.30 30.70 -44.90
N PHE A 792 -7.46 29.68 -44.83
CA PHE A 792 -7.91 28.32 -44.59
C PHE A 792 -7.16 27.68 -43.43
N GLY A 793 -7.77 26.64 -42.86
CA GLY A 793 -7.16 25.78 -41.85
C GLY A 793 -7.40 24.31 -42.18
N GLY A 794 -6.31 23.55 -42.23
CA GLY A 794 -6.37 22.12 -42.47
C GLY A 794 -6.82 21.35 -41.24
N VAL A 795 -7.80 20.48 -41.41
CA VAL A 795 -8.28 19.59 -40.36
C VAL A 795 -8.52 18.19 -40.91
N THR A 796 -8.04 17.19 -40.17
CA THR A 796 -8.34 15.78 -40.39
C THR A 796 -9.26 15.26 -39.27
N VAL A 797 -10.46 14.83 -39.63
CA VAL A 797 -11.41 14.07 -38.80
C VAL A 797 -11.35 12.62 -39.28
N ALA A 798 -10.74 11.74 -38.49
CA ALA A 798 -10.44 10.35 -38.84
C ALA A 798 -11.20 9.39 -37.92
N LEU A 799 -12.49 9.19 -38.23
CA LEU A 799 -13.34 8.27 -37.48
C LEU A 799 -13.09 6.83 -37.92
N ALA A 800 -12.97 5.93 -36.96
CA ALA A 800 -12.87 4.50 -37.22
C ALA A 800 -14.20 3.94 -37.74
N THR A 801 -14.14 2.96 -38.64
CA THR A 801 -15.33 2.30 -39.18
C THR A 801 -15.59 0.98 -38.47
N PRO A 802 -16.85 0.65 -38.09
CA PRO A 802 -17.15 -0.64 -37.48
C PRO A 802 -16.92 -1.76 -38.50
N THR A 803 -16.26 -2.85 -38.07
CA THR A 803 -15.93 -4.03 -38.88
C THR A 803 -16.73 -5.27 -38.48
N SER A 804 -17.05 -5.41 -37.19
CA SER A 804 -17.91 -6.49 -36.70
C SER A 804 -18.65 -6.08 -35.42
N VAL A 805 -19.71 -6.81 -35.09
CA VAL A 805 -20.42 -6.65 -33.82
C VAL A 805 -20.56 -8.02 -33.16
N THR A 806 -20.58 -8.04 -31.84
CA THR A 806 -20.94 -9.21 -31.04
C THR A 806 -22.06 -8.87 -30.08
N ILE A 807 -22.98 -9.80 -29.87
CA ILE A 807 -24.02 -9.70 -28.86
C ILE A 807 -23.90 -10.92 -27.93
N THR A 808 -23.94 -10.69 -26.62
CA THR A 808 -23.83 -11.76 -25.61
C THR A 808 -24.98 -11.67 -24.61
N ALA A 809 -25.35 -12.80 -24.01
CA ALA A 809 -26.37 -12.89 -22.96
C ALA A 809 -25.68 -13.35 -21.66
N SER A 810 -25.80 -12.55 -20.59
CA SER A 810 -25.08 -12.73 -19.32
C SER A 810 -25.98 -12.38 -18.13
N PRO A 811 -25.85 -13.08 -16.96
CA PRO A 811 -24.86 -14.11 -16.65
C PRO A 811 -25.19 -15.50 -17.23
N THR A 812 -26.38 -15.68 -17.79
CA THR A 812 -26.83 -16.97 -18.32
C THR A 812 -27.53 -16.77 -19.67
N ASN A 813 -27.40 -17.74 -20.56
CA ASN A 813 -28.22 -17.80 -21.77
C ASN A 813 -29.43 -18.73 -21.60
N LYS A 814 -29.65 -19.29 -20.41
CA LYS A 814 -30.80 -20.11 -20.06
C LYS A 814 -31.66 -19.37 -19.05
N ILE A 815 -32.94 -19.23 -19.38
CA ILE A 815 -33.93 -18.56 -18.54
C ILE A 815 -35.18 -19.43 -18.39
N SER A 816 -35.95 -19.22 -17.33
CA SER A 816 -37.18 -19.97 -17.03
C SER A 816 -38.31 -19.01 -16.67
N ARG A 817 -39.55 -19.48 -16.76
CA ARG A 817 -40.71 -18.71 -16.26
C ARG A 817 -40.70 -18.71 -14.74
N SER A 818 -41.15 -17.61 -14.14
CA SER A 818 -41.28 -17.51 -12.68
C SER A 818 -42.23 -18.54 -12.08
N SER A 819 -43.24 -18.96 -12.85
CA SER A 819 -44.23 -19.98 -12.49
C SER A 819 -43.77 -21.42 -12.66
N ASP A 820 -42.63 -21.66 -13.32
CA ASP A 820 -42.07 -23.00 -13.53
C ASP A 820 -41.18 -23.42 -12.35
N GLY A 821 -41.18 -24.72 -12.01
CA GLY A 821 -40.33 -25.25 -10.95
C GLY A 821 -38.83 -25.01 -11.20
N ALA A 822 -38.41 -24.86 -12.47
CA ALA A 822 -37.01 -24.61 -12.81
C ALA A 822 -36.51 -23.25 -12.33
N ALA A 823 -37.38 -22.24 -12.17
CA ALA A 823 -37.00 -20.92 -11.66
C ALA A 823 -36.91 -20.86 -10.12
N ASN A 824 -37.34 -21.91 -9.44
CA ASN A 824 -37.48 -21.94 -7.99
C ASN A 824 -36.50 -22.91 -7.34
N SER A 825 -36.34 -22.81 -6.02
CA SER A 825 -35.48 -23.73 -5.26
C SER A 825 -35.95 -25.18 -5.42
N PRO A 826 -35.03 -26.14 -5.62
CA PRO A 826 -33.56 -26.01 -5.58
C PRO A 826 -32.89 -25.66 -6.92
N ILE A 827 -33.63 -25.49 -8.02
CA ILE A 827 -33.10 -25.36 -9.39
C ILE A 827 -32.64 -23.92 -9.72
N ASN A 828 -33.42 -22.90 -9.35
CA ASN A 828 -33.06 -21.47 -9.39
C ASN A 828 -32.58 -20.91 -10.77
N THR A 829 -33.20 -21.35 -11.87
CA THR A 829 -32.95 -20.78 -13.21
C THR A 829 -33.46 -19.34 -13.28
N ALA A 830 -32.64 -18.40 -13.76
CA ALA A 830 -33.01 -16.99 -13.88
C ALA A 830 -34.23 -16.77 -14.79
N THR A 831 -35.00 -15.70 -14.58
CA THR A 831 -36.18 -15.38 -15.42
C THR A 831 -35.89 -14.42 -16.58
N SER A 832 -34.71 -13.82 -16.59
CA SER A 832 -34.23 -12.92 -17.64
C SER A 832 -32.70 -12.96 -17.74
N SER A 833 -32.18 -12.40 -18.82
CA SER A 833 -30.75 -12.23 -19.06
C SER A 833 -30.47 -10.86 -19.65
N THR A 834 -29.32 -10.26 -19.31
CA THR A 834 -28.90 -8.98 -19.87
C THR A 834 -28.16 -9.20 -21.18
N LEU A 835 -28.47 -8.40 -22.19
CA LEU A 835 -27.79 -8.38 -23.47
C LEU A 835 -26.70 -7.31 -23.46
N THR A 836 -25.52 -7.66 -23.95
CA THR A 836 -24.42 -6.72 -24.15
C THR A 836 -23.98 -6.75 -25.60
N VAL A 837 -23.90 -5.58 -26.23
CA VAL A 837 -23.48 -5.40 -27.62
C VAL A 837 -22.15 -4.68 -27.66
N THR A 838 -21.19 -5.28 -28.35
CA THR A 838 -19.86 -4.70 -28.54
C THR A 838 -19.55 -4.61 -30.02
N ALA A 839 -19.31 -3.40 -30.51
CA ALA A 839 -18.83 -3.16 -31.87
C ALA A 839 -17.30 -3.14 -31.88
N THR A 840 -16.70 -3.78 -32.88
CA THR A 840 -15.26 -3.75 -33.19
C THR A 840 -15.03 -2.89 -34.41
N PHE A 841 -13.97 -2.10 -34.40
CA PHE A 841 -13.63 -1.12 -35.42
C PHE A 841 -12.36 -1.53 -36.20
N ASP A 842 -12.13 -0.89 -37.35
CA ASP A 842 -10.98 -1.13 -38.23
C ASP A 842 -9.63 -0.67 -37.64
N ASP A 843 -9.67 0.28 -36.70
CA ASP A 843 -8.53 0.69 -35.87
C ASP A 843 -8.19 -0.33 -34.75
N GLY A 844 -8.97 -1.41 -34.65
CA GLY A 844 -8.83 -2.47 -33.65
C GLY A 844 -9.48 -2.17 -32.29
N THR A 845 -10.10 -0.99 -32.12
CA THR A 845 -10.82 -0.65 -30.89
C THR A 845 -12.17 -1.35 -30.80
N THR A 846 -12.68 -1.49 -29.58
CA THR A 846 -14.02 -2.01 -29.32
C THR A 846 -14.80 -1.04 -28.46
N ARG A 847 -16.10 -0.87 -28.73
CA ARG A 847 -16.97 0.04 -27.98
C ARG A 847 -18.30 -0.64 -27.63
N ASP A 848 -18.88 -0.25 -26.51
CA ASP A 848 -20.20 -0.73 -26.08
C ASP A 848 -21.30 0.01 -26.84
N PHE A 849 -22.11 -0.74 -27.58
CA PHE A 849 -23.24 -0.24 -28.36
C PHE A 849 -24.58 -0.70 -27.77
N THR A 850 -24.59 -1.20 -26.53
CA THR A 850 -25.78 -1.78 -25.90
C THR A 850 -26.95 -0.80 -25.84
N LEU A 851 -26.68 0.45 -25.45
CA LEU A 851 -27.69 1.51 -25.33
C LEU A 851 -27.52 2.60 -26.40
N ASP A 852 -26.63 2.39 -27.36
CA ASP A 852 -26.41 3.35 -28.44
C ASP A 852 -27.71 3.51 -29.26
N SER A 853 -28.09 4.75 -29.55
CA SER A 853 -29.35 5.07 -30.25
C SER A 853 -29.42 4.52 -31.67
N ARG A 854 -28.27 4.12 -32.24
CA ARG A 854 -28.13 3.50 -33.56
C ARG A 854 -28.39 1.99 -33.52
N SER A 855 -28.42 1.38 -32.34
CA SER A 855 -28.63 -0.07 -32.15
C SER A 855 -30.11 -0.45 -32.25
N THR A 856 -30.41 -1.44 -33.08
CA THR A 856 -31.77 -2.02 -33.21
C THR A 856 -31.74 -3.49 -32.85
N TYR A 857 -32.59 -3.89 -31.89
CA TYR A 857 -32.74 -5.27 -31.43
C TYR A 857 -33.99 -5.90 -32.01
N THR A 858 -33.86 -7.08 -32.61
CA THR A 858 -34.99 -7.82 -33.18
C THR A 858 -34.93 -9.29 -32.79
N VAL A 859 -36.09 -9.90 -32.49
CA VAL A 859 -36.19 -11.35 -32.27
C VAL A 859 -36.49 -12.01 -33.61
N THR A 860 -35.50 -12.70 -34.18
CA THR A 860 -35.58 -13.30 -35.52
C THR A 860 -36.20 -14.70 -35.49
N SER A 861 -36.13 -15.39 -34.35
CA SER A 861 -36.77 -16.70 -34.13
C SER A 861 -37.16 -16.88 -32.66
N GLY A 862 -38.30 -17.51 -32.38
CA GLY A 862 -38.74 -17.82 -31.02
C GLY A 862 -39.41 -16.65 -30.26
N GLY A 863 -39.84 -15.58 -30.94
CA GLY A 863 -40.44 -14.39 -30.32
C GLY A 863 -41.75 -14.58 -29.55
N ALA A 864 -42.32 -15.78 -29.57
CA ALA A 864 -43.43 -16.15 -28.68
C ALA A 864 -42.98 -16.50 -27.25
N LEU A 865 -41.67 -16.67 -27.00
CA LEU A 865 -41.14 -17.12 -25.71
C LEU A 865 -40.41 -16.01 -24.93
N VAL A 866 -39.81 -15.03 -25.61
CA VAL A 866 -38.97 -14.01 -25.01
C VAL A 866 -39.29 -12.64 -25.61
N GLU A 867 -39.36 -11.64 -24.74
CA GLU A 867 -39.44 -10.23 -25.10
C GLU A 867 -38.07 -9.57 -24.84
N VAL A 868 -37.64 -8.69 -25.76
CA VAL A 868 -36.44 -7.89 -25.60
C VAL A 868 -36.85 -6.46 -25.24
N THR A 869 -36.43 -6.00 -24.05
CA THR A 869 -36.74 -4.66 -23.54
C THR A 869 -35.47 -3.82 -23.52
N VAL A 870 -35.47 -2.70 -24.24
CA VAL A 870 -34.41 -1.67 -24.19
C VAL A 870 -34.78 -0.67 -23.10
N GLY A 871 -34.13 -0.76 -21.94
CA GLY A 871 -34.29 0.18 -20.83
C GLY A 871 -33.33 1.37 -20.93
N THR A 872 -33.35 2.25 -19.92
CA THR A 872 -32.44 3.40 -19.83
C THR A 872 -31.02 3.03 -19.39
N SER A 873 -30.84 1.84 -18.81
CA SER A 873 -29.57 1.38 -18.24
C SER A 873 -29.14 -0.01 -18.70
N SER A 874 -30.02 -0.77 -19.35
CA SER A 874 -29.70 -2.12 -19.84
C SER A 874 -30.68 -2.57 -20.92
N VAL A 875 -30.27 -3.53 -21.73
CA VAL A 875 -31.15 -4.27 -22.64
C VAL A 875 -31.32 -5.67 -22.06
N THR A 876 -32.56 -6.12 -21.88
CA THR A 876 -32.86 -7.41 -21.24
C THR A 876 -33.71 -8.29 -22.14
N ALA A 877 -33.40 -9.58 -22.15
CA ALA A 877 -34.21 -10.64 -22.73
C ALA A 877 -34.94 -11.36 -21.59
N SER A 878 -36.27 -11.20 -21.53
CA SER A 878 -37.10 -11.74 -20.44
C SER A 878 -38.12 -12.74 -20.99
N VAL A 879 -38.40 -13.81 -20.25
CA VAL A 879 -39.43 -14.78 -20.66
C VAL A 879 -40.81 -14.11 -20.66
N ILE A 880 -41.61 -14.35 -21.70
CA ILE A 880 -43.01 -13.91 -21.76
C ILE A 880 -43.85 -14.83 -20.86
N GLU A 881 -44.39 -14.28 -19.77
CA GLU A 881 -45.23 -15.02 -18.81
C GLU A 881 -46.53 -15.55 -19.45
N GLY A 882 -47.00 -16.72 -19.00
CA GLY A 882 -48.21 -17.39 -19.51
C GLY A 882 -48.03 -18.25 -20.77
N THR A 883 -46.82 -18.35 -21.30
CA THR A 883 -46.48 -19.24 -22.43
C THR A 883 -46.16 -20.66 -21.93
N THR A 884 -46.30 -21.70 -22.77
CA THR A 884 -46.11 -23.11 -22.35
C THR A 884 -44.97 -23.85 -23.05
N GLY A 885 -44.31 -23.23 -24.05
CA GLY A 885 -43.25 -23.87 -24.83
C GLY A 885 -41.84 -23.71 -24.22
N PHE A 886 -40.91 -24.58 -24.58
CA PHE A 886 -39.49 -24.44 -24.26
C PHE A 886 -38.68 -24.41 -25.55
N GLY A 887 -37.52 -23.75 -25.56
CA GLY A 887 -36.69 -23.70 -26.76
C GLY A 887 -35.80 -22.48 -26.89
N ALA A 888 -34.99 -22.48 -27.95
CA ALA A 888 -34.06 -21.42 -28.27
C ALA A 888 -34.77 -20.24 -28.94
N VAL A 889 -34.41 -19.03 -28.52
CA VAL A 889 -34.80 -17.74 -29.11
C VAL A 889 -33.55 -17.08 -29.67
N THR A 890 -33.60 -16.66 -30.93
CA THR A 890 -32.51 -15.95 -31.59
C THR A 890 -32.80 -14.45 -31.60
N ILE A 891 -31.89 -13.67 -31.04
CA ILE A 891 -31.96 -12.22 -30.95
C ILE A 891 -30.86 -11.64 -31.83
N GLU A 892 -31.22 -10.77 -32.76
CA GLU A 892 -30.30 -10.06 -33.66
C GLU A 892 -30.15 -8.59 -33.24
N VAL A 893 -28.93 -8.07 -33.29
CA VAL A 893 -28.64 -6.63 -33.26
C VAL A 893 -28.15 -6.15 -34.63
N SER A 894 -28.63 -4.99 -35.07
CA SER A 894 -28.27 -4.33 -36.33
C SER A 894 -28.14 -2.80 -36.15
N PHE A 895 -27.48 -2.13 -37.10
CA PHE A 895 -27.27 -0.67 -37.10
C PHE A 895 -27.74 -0.02 -38.41
N PRO A 896 -29.07 0.16 -38.63
CA PRO A 896 -29.63 0.45 -39.96
C PRO A 896 -29.11 1.74 -40.62
N THR A 897 -28.86 2.79 -39.85
CA THR A 897 -28.42 4.12 -40.34
C THR A 897 -26.91 4.34 -40.27
N TYR A 898 -26.19 3.48 -39.54
CA TYR A 898 -24.77 3.66 -39.24
C TYR A 898 -23.88 2.62 -39.92
N ALA A 899 -24.23 1.33 -39.83
CA ALA A 899 -23.47 0.21 -40.39
C ALA A 899 -24.40 -0.92 -40.83
N SER A 900 -25.17 -0.67 -41.89
CA SER A 900 -26.27 -1.54 -42.34
C SER A 900 -25.85 -2.95 -42.77
N SER A 901 -24.56 -3.19 -43.03
CA SER A 901 -24.01 -4.50 -43.42
C SER A 901 -23.54 -5.36 -42.24
N ILE A 902 -23.55 -4.84 -41.01
CA ILE A 902 -23.02 -5.53 -39.82
C ILE A 902 -24.18 -5.87 -38.88
N THR A 903 -24.37 -7.17 -38.64
CA THR A 903 -25.33 -7.70 -37.67
C THR A 903 -24.67 -8.79 -36.82
N ALA A 904 -25.22 -9.06 -35.64
CA ALA A 904 -24.85 -10.24 -34.85
C ALA A 904 -26.06 -10.83 -34.15
N THR A 905 -25.97 -12.13 -33.85
CA THR A 905 -27.04 -12.86 -33.18
C THR A 905 -26.55 -13.52 -31.89
N THR A 906 -27.43 -13.62 -30.90
CA THR A 906 -27.25 -14.43 -29.69
C THR A 906 -28.45 -15.34 -29.49
N ILE A 907 -28.26 -16.41 -28.73
CA ILE A 907 -29.31 -17.38 -28.41
C ILE A 907 -29.59 -17.34 -26.91
N VAL A 908 -30.86 -17.14 -26.56
CA VAL A 908 -31.40 -17.31 -25.20
C VAL A 908 -32.36 -18.49 -25.22
N THR A 909 -32.21 -19.45 -24.31
CA THR A 909 -33.03 -20.66 -24.26
C THR A 909 -33.98 -20.62 -23.08
N VAL A 910 -35.28 -20.77 -23.34
CA VAL A 910 -36.29 -20.92 -22.29
C VAL A 910 -36.37 -22.40 -21.90
N ILE A 911 -36.09 -22.71 -20.64
CA ILE A 911 -36.13 -24.06 -20.06
C ILE A 911 -37.16 -24.15 -18.92
N GLY A 912 -37.60 -25.36 -18.59
CA GLY A 912 -38.51 -25.63 -17.47
C GLY A 912 -38.55 -27.10 -17.10
N VAL A 913 -39.28 -27.46 -16.05
CA VAL A 913 -39.42 -28.86 -15.59
C VAL A 913 -40.25 -29.66 -16.60
N SER A 914 -39.65 -30.69 -17.17
CA SER A 914 -40.28 -31.58 -18.15
C SER A 914 -40.90 -32.82 -17.54
N SER A 915 -40.31 -33.41 -16.50
CA SER A 915 -40.83 -34.61 -15.84
C SER A 915 -40.29 -34.76 -14.42
N VAL A 916 -40.99 -35.49 -13.56
CA VAL A 916 -40.53 -35.90 -12.22
C VAL A 916 -40.55 -37.42 -12.14
N ALA A 917 -39.47 -38.02 -11.66
CA ALA A 917 -39.35 -39.46 -11.41
C ALA A 917 -39.32 -39.74 -9.91
N LEU A 918 -39.93 -40.86 -9.49
CA LEU A 918 -39.98 -41.31 -8.10
C LEU A 918 -39.30 -42.67 -7.98
N SER A 919 -38.50 -42.85 -6.92
CA SER A 919 -37.85 -44.13 -6.56
C SER A 919 -37.97 -44.41 -5.06
N SER A 920 -37.74 -45.67 -4.66
CA SER A 920 -37.92 -46.16 -3.28
C SER A 920 -36.79 -47.11 -2.88
N ASN A 921 -36.23 -46.89 -1.69
CA ASN A 921 -35.11 -47.69 -1.14
C ASN A 921 -35.43 -48.18 0.29
N PRO A 922 -34.79 -49.25 0.78
CA PRO A 922 -34.99 -49.74 2.16
C PRO A 922 -34.66 -48.69 3.23
N TYR A 923 -35.40 -48.72 4.35
CA TYR A 923 -35.19 -47.86 5.51
C TYR A 923 -35.01 -48.65 6.83
N PRO A 924 -33.99 -48.36 7.67
CA PRO A 924 -32.99 -47.30 7.49
C PRO A 924 -32.09 -47.54 6.27
N THR A 925 -31.63 -46.46 5.65
CA THR A 925 -30.70 -46.58 4.53
C THR A 925 -29.34 -47.05 5.03
N TYR A 926 -28.74 -47.96 4.26
CA TYR A 926 -27.42 -48.49 4.47
C TYR A 926 -26.64 -48.44 3.17
N ASN A 927 -25.33 -48.69 3.24
CA ASN A 927 -24.50 -48.71 2.04
C ASN A 927 -24.95 -49.85 1.11
N GLY A 928 -25.45 -49.48 -0.08
CA GLY A 928 -26.08 -50.41 -1.01
C GLY A 928 -27.60 -50.28 -1.11
N SER A 929 -28.29 -49.50 -0.27
CA SER A 929 -29.76 -49.34 -0.37
C SER A 929 -30.23 -48.79 -1.71
N SER A 930 -29.42 -48.00 -2.43
CA SER A 930 -29.76 -47.49 -3.76
C SER A 930 -29.75 -48.52 -4.88
N SER A 931 -29.25 -49.74 -4.64
CA SER A 931 -29.39 -50.86 -5.57
C SER A 931 -30.68 -51.65 -5.39
N PHE A 932 -31.49 -51.29 -4.40
CA PHE A 932 -32.79 -51.91 -4.16
C PHE A 932 -33.91 -50.99 -4.67
N THR A 933 -35.01 -51.60 -5.09
CA THR A 933 -36.27 -50.90 -5.33
C THR A 933 -37.29 -51.48 -4.36
N GLU A 934 -37.40 -50.85 -3.20
CA GLU A 934 -38.22 -51.35 -2.11
C GLU A 934 -39.70 -51.12 -2.44
N SER A 935 -40.37 -52.17 -2.89
CA SER A 935 -41.78 -52.15 -3.30
C SER A 935 -42.64 -53.15 -2.51
N VAL A 936 -42.02 -54.00 -1.69
CA VAL A 936 -42.70 -54.97 -0.84
C VAL A 936 -42.23 -54.76 0.60
N LEU A 937 -43.16 -54.56 1.54
CA LEU A 937 -42.83 -54.40 2.96
C LEU A 937 -43.32 -55.63 3.74
N SER A 938 -42.37 -56.39 4.31
CA SER A 938 -42.62 -57.66 5.01
C SER A 938 -42.41 -57.52 6.53
N LEU A 939 -42.92 -58.47 7.32
CA LEU A 939 -42.71 -58.51 8.77
C LEU A 939 -41.27 -58.87 9.15
N VAL A 940 -40.66 -58.12 10.06
CA VAL A 940 -39.30 -58.35 10.55
C VAL A 940 -39.26 -59.58 11.47
N GLN A 941 -38.53 -60.64 11.10
CA GLN A 941 -38.37 -61.88 11.86
C GLN A 941 -39.73 -62.37 12.40
N CYS A 942 -39.84 -62.59 13.72
CA CYS A 942 -41.08 -63.04 14.37
C CYS A 942 -41.81 -61.91 15.10
N THR A 943 -41.49 -60.65 14.78
CA THR A 943 -42.14 -59.46 15.34
C THR A 943 -43.51 -59.20 14.68
N ARG A 944 -44.21 -58.14 15.11
CA ARG A 944 -45.44 -57.65 14.45
C ARG A 944 -45.21 -56.38 13.63
N THR A 945 -43.95 -56.05 13.34
CA THR A 945 -43.59 -54.79 12.69
C THR A 945 -43.09 -55.03 11.28
N TYR A 946 -43.61 -54.26 10.31
CA TYR A 946 -43.18 -54.29 8.92
C TYR A 946 -41.88 -53.52 8.72
N GLN A 947 -41.12 -53.89 7.70
CA GLN A 947 -40.05 -53.07 7.15
C GLN A 947 -40.59 -51.73 6.65
N ARG A 948 -39.69 -50.76 6.47
CA ARG A 948 -39.99 -49.41 6.00
C ARG A 948 -39.15 -49.09 4.76
N ALA A 949 -39.60 -48.13 3.95
CA ALA A 949 -38.86 -47.62 2.79
C ALA A 949 -38.72 -46.09 2.82
N VAL A 950 -37.79 -45.53 2.04
CA VAL A 950 -37.60 -44.08 1.83
C VAL A 950 -37.74 -43.72 0.35
N LEU A 951 -38.43 -42.61 0.07
CA LEU A 951 -38.73 -42.09 -1.27
C LEU A 951 -37.69 -41.06 -1.73
N MET A 952 -37.39 -41.05 -3.03
CA MET A 952 -36.56 -40.03 -3.68
C MET A 952 -37.22 -39.53 -4.97
N ALA A 953 -37.34 -38.20 -5.12
CA ALA A 953 -37.93 -37.54 -6.28
C ALA A 953 -36.87 -36.75 -7.09
N THR A 954 -36.85 -36.95 -8.41
CA THR A 954 -35.88 -36.30 -9.32
C THR A 954 -36.61 -35.59 -10.46
N ALA A 955 -36.45 -34.27 -10.58
CA ALA A 955 -36.97 -33.47 -11.68
C ALA A 955 -36.00 -33.48 -12.86
N THR A 956 -36.51 -33.58 -14.08
CA THR A 956 -35.75 -33.45 -15.33
C THR A 956 -36.21 -32.20 -16.06
N LEU A 957 -35.29 -31.29 -16.41
CA LEU A 957 -35.57 -30.09 -17.17
C LEU A 957 -35.68 -30.38 -18.67
N SER A 958 -36.28 -29.47 -19.43
CA SER A 958 -36.45 -29.59 -20.88
C SER A 958 -35.13 -29.63 -21.66
N ASP A 959 -34.00 -29.26 -21.04
CA ASP A 959 -32.66 -29.38 -21.60
C ASP A 959 -31.96 -30.71 -21.23
N GLY A 960 -32.66 -31.60 -20.52
CA GLY A 960 -32.20 -32.92 -20.11
C GLY A 960 -31.47 -32.98 -18.75
N ASN A 961 -31.20 -31.83 -18.11
CA ASN A 961 -30.55 -31.83 -16.79
C ASN A 961 -31.50 -32.32 -15.70
N THR A 962 -30.97 -33.08 -14.74
CA THR A 962 -31.75 -33.64 -13.63
C THR A 962 -31.37 -33.03 -12.29
N HIS A 963 -32.36 -32.83 -11.42
CA HIS A 963 -32.19 -32.24 -10.09
C HIS A 963 -32.94 -33.06 -9.04
N ASP A 964 -32.33 -33.26 -7.86
CA ASP A 964 -33.02 -33.81 -6.69
C ASP A 964 -34.01 -32.77 -6.17
N VAL A 965 -35.28 -33.17 -6.05
CA VAL A 965 -36.39 -32.35 -5.56
C VAL A 965 -37.14 -33.09 -4.45
N THR A 966 -36.49 -34.05 -3.80
CA THR A 966 -37.09 -34.95 -2.80
C THR A 966 -37.72 -34.19 -1.64
N SER A 967 -37.06 -33.12 -1.16
CA SER A 967 -37.53 -32.30 -0.03
C SER A 967 -38.64 -31.32 -0.41
N GLU A 968 -38.68 -30.86 -1.65
CA GLU A 968 -39.63 -29.87 -2.16
C GLU A 968 -40.84 -30.52 -2.85
N SER A 969 -40.78 -31.83 -3.07
CA SER A 969 -41.89 -32.62 -3.61
C SER A 969 -42.92 -32.93 -2.55
N SER A 970 -44.19 -32.88 -2.95
CA SER A 970 -45.30 -33.39 -2.15
C SER A 970 -45.61 -34.83 -2.55
N TYR A 971 -45.81 -35.72 -1.58
CA TYR A 971 -46.12 -37.13 -1.82
C TYR A 971 -47.59 -37.40 -1.50
N ALA A 972 -48.33 -37.91 -2.48
CA ALA A 972 -49.72 -38.33 -2.32
C ALA A 972 -49.81 -39.86 -2.37
N ILE A 973 -50.65 -40.45 -1.51
CA ILE A 973 -50.87 -41.89 -1.42
C ILE A 973 -52.33 -42.19 -1.76
N SER A 974 -52.56 -43.14 -2.64
CA SER A 974 -53.89 -43.71 -2.88
C SER A 974 -53.99 -45.12 -2.28
N GLN A 975 -54.88 -45.30 -1.29
CA GLN A 975 -54.96 -46.51 -0.47
C GLN A 975 -56.14 -47.43 -0.87
N SER A 976 -55.96 -48.74 -0.71
CA SER A 976 -57.06 -49.70 -0.56
C SER A 976 -57.41 -49.88 0.94
N SER A 977 -58.66 -50.23 1.27
CA SER A 977 -59.16 -50.23 2.66
C SER A 977 -58.36 -51.15 3.60
N GLY A 978 -57.85 -50.62 4.71
CA GLY A 978 -57.18 -51.39 5.78
C GLY A 978 -55.70 -51.05 5.98
N LEU A 979 -55.08 -50.31 5.05
CA LEU A 979 -53.69 -49.89 5.08
C LEU A 979 -53.53 -48.48 5.68
N SER A 980 -52.66 -48.22 6.66
CA SER A 980 -52.26 -46.84 7.01
C SER A 980 -50.81 -46.59 6.59
N VAL A 981 -50.61 -46.17 5.34
CA VAL A 981 -49.31 -45.63 4.92
C VAL A 981 -49.28 -44.13 5.18
N THR A 982 -48.33 -43.70 6.00
CA THR A 982 -48.04 -42.28 6.23
C THR A 982 -46.69 -41.98 5.60
N ALA A 983 -46.65 -41.12 4.57
CA ALA A 983 -45.40 -40.56 4.04
C ALA A 983 -45.06 -39.27 4.79
N SER A 984 -44.62 -39.40 6.03
CA SER A 984 -44.03 -38.27 6.77
C SER A 984 -42.55 -38.20 6.44
N ASN A 985 -42.10 -37.09 5.85
CA ASN A 985 -40.71 -36.84 5.45
C ASN A 985 -40.12 -37.90 4.48
N GLY A 986 -40.94 -38.40 3.55
CA GLY A 986 -40.49 -39.34 2.53
C GLY A 986 -40.28 -40.78 3.00
N ILE A 987 -40.66 -41.16 4.23
CA ILE A 987 -40.59 -42.54 4.73
C ILE A 987 -41.95 -43.21 4.58
N VAL A 988 -41.98 -44.43 4.04
CA VAL A 988 -43.18 -45.26 3.88
C VAL A 988 -43.28 -46.22 5.06
N GLU A 989 -44.35 -46.10 5.84
CA GLU A 989 -44.63 -46.93 7.01
C GLU A 989 -45.89 -47.77 6.78
N ALA A 990 -45.87 -49.07 7.09
CA ALA A 990 -47.02 -49.95 6.92
C ALA A 990 -47.57 -50.48 8.25
N SER A 991 -48.88 -50.76 8.30
CA SER A 991 -49.57 -51.22 9.52
C SER A 991 -50.49 -52.45 9.32
N ALA A 992 -50.79 -52.82 8.08
CA ALA A 992 -51.58 -53.99 7.72
C ALA A 992 -51.25 -54.44 6.29
N ASP A 993 -51.61 -55.67 5.93
CA ASP A 993 -51.45 -56.19 4.57
C ASP A 993 -52.32 -55.40 3.57
N GLY A 994 -51.81 -55.18 2.35
CA GLY A 994 -52.54 -54.50 1.29
C GLY A 994 -51.66 -53.92 0.18
N SER A 995 -52.23 -53.09 -0.69
CA SER A 995 -51.48 -52.39 -1.74
C SER A 995 -51.90 -50.92 -1.86
N CYS A 996 -50.94 -50.04 -2.16
CA CYS A 996 -51.15 -48.61 -2.38
C CYS A 996 -50.20 -48.02 -3.43
N ASP A 997 -50.61 -46.93 -4.09
CA ASP A 997 -49.77 -46.17 -5.01
C ASP A 997 -49.32 -44.84 -4.40
N VAL A 998 -48.06 -44.48 -4.64
CA VAL A 998 -47.46 -43.21 -4.21
C VAL A 998 -47.05 -42.38 -5.43
N THR A 999 -47.42 -41.11 -5.47
CA THR A 999 -47.01 -40.15 -6.51
C THR A 999 -46.30 -38.95 -5.87
N ALA A 1000 -45.20 -38.50 -6.48
CA ALA A 1000 -44.51 -37.27 -6.08
C ALA A 1000 -44.87 -36.13 -7.04
N THR A 1001 -45.23 -34.96 -6.50
CA THR A 1001 -45.53 -33.76 -7.29
C THR A 1001 -44.57 -32.65 -6.89
N TYR A 1002 -43.79 -32.17 -7.88
CA TYR A 1002 -42.96 -30.98 -7.75
C TYR A 1002 -43.57 -29.86 -8.62
N TYR A 1003 -44.03 -28.79 -7.96
CA TYR A 1003 -44.84 -27.74 -8.58
C TYR A 1003 -46.08 -28.33 -9.29
N SER A 1004 -46.12 -28.27 -10.62
CA SER A 1004 -47.26 -28.71 -11.45
C SER A 1004 -46.99 -30.03 -12.17
N VAL A 1005 -45.84 -30.66 -11.93
CA VAL A 1005 -45.41 -31.89 -12.61
C VAL A 1005 -45.45 -33.04 -11.61
N ALA A 1006 -46.33 -34.01 -11.87
CA ALA A 1006 -46.45 -35.23 -11.08
C ALA A 1006 -45.63 -36.37 -11.69
N SER A 1007 -45.07 -37.21 -10.83
CA SER A 1007 -44.43 -38.46 -11.22
C SER A 1007 -45.47 -39.51 -11.64
N THR A 1008 -45.00 -40.56 -12.31
CA THR A 1008 -45.78 -41.80 -12.39
C THR A 1008 -45.98 -42.39 -10.99
N ALA A 1009 -47.09 -43.10 -10.78
CA ALA A 1009 -47.38 -43.80 -9.53
C ALA A 1009 -46.39 -44.93 -9.27
N PHE A 1010 -45.91 -45.04 -8.03
CA PHE A 1010 -45.08 -46.12 -7.51
C PHE A 1010 -45.90 -47.00 -6.57
N THR A 1011 -46.08 -48.28 -6.90
CA THR A 1011 -46.93 -49.21 -6.15
C THR A 1011 -46.15 -49.94 -5.05
N TYR A 1012 -46.71 -49.98 -3.84
CA TYR A 1012 -46.26 -50.83 -2.74
C TYR A 1012 -47.21 -52.00 -2.49
N THR A 1013 -46.65 -53.13 -2.07
CA THR A 1013 -47.36 -54.29 -1.52
C THR A 1013 -46.90 -54.53 -0.09
N VAL A 1014 -47.82 -54.62 0.85
CA VAL A 1014 -47.53 -54.96 2.26
C VAL A 1014 -48.07 -56.36 2.52
N GLU A 1015 -47.22 -57.22 3.05
CA GLU A 1015 -47.56 -58.63 3.28
C GLU A 1015 -47.09 -59.13 4.63
N SER A 1016 -47.89 -60.00 5.26
CA SER A 1016 -47.57 -60.64 6.54
C SER A 1016 -46.53 -61.76 6.43
N ASN A 1017 -45.86 -61.90 5.27
CA ASN A 1017 -44.70 -62.78 5.14
C ASN A 1017 -43.57 -62.27 6.04
N ARG A 1018 -42.79 -63.20 6.60
CA ARG A 1018 -41.72 -62.87 7.54
C ARG A 1018 -40.38 -62.94 6.83
N VAL A 1019 -39.57 -61.89 7.00
CA VAL A 1019 -38.18 -61.91 6.56
C VAL A 1019 -37.30 -62.39 7.71
N SER A 1020 -36.60 -63.52 7.49
CA SER A 1020 -35.82 -64.15 8.55
C SER A 1020 -34.43 -63.52 8.68
N VAL A 1021 -33.90 -63.37 9.90
CA VAL A 1021 -32.50 -62.99 10.14
C VAL A 1021 -31.61 -64.14 9.67
N THR A 1022 -30.87 -63.91 8.59
CA THR A 1022 -29.96 -64.89 7.98
C THR A 1022 -28.50 -64.73 8.42
N SER A 1023 -28.15 -63.55 8.93
CA SER A 1023 -26.82 -63.28 9.48
C SER A 1023 -26.91 -62.28 10.62
N LEU A 1024 -26.15 -62.55 11.69
CA LEU A 1024 -25.80 -61.60 12.73
C LEU A 1024 -24.28 -61.41 12.67
N THR A 1025 -23.83 -60.17 12.80
CA THR A 1025 -22.39 -59.87 12.81
C THR A 1025 -22.08 -58.83 13.86
N HIS A 1026 -21.26 -59.20 14.84
CA HIS A 1026 -20.76 -58.27 15.85
C HIS A 1026 -19.81 -57.24 15.23
N THR A 1027 -20.14 -55.96 15.43
CA THR A 1027 -19.36 -54.81 14.95
C THR A 1027 -18.97 -53.87 16.09
N THR A 1028 -19.18 -54.29 17.35
CA THR A 1028 -18.83 -53.52 18.54
C THR A 1028 -17.37 -53.07 18.53
N SER A 1029 -17.15 -51.76 18.60
CA SER A 1029 -15.84 -51.19 18.88
C SER A 1029 -15.62 -51.13 20.39
N TRP A 1030 -14.59 -51.79 20.92
CA TRP A 1030 -14.37 -51.88 22.37
C TRP A 1030 -13.73 -50.61 22.96
N SER A 1031 -12.43 -50.60 23.24
CA SER A 1031 -11.74 -49.45 23.84
C SER A 1031 -10.97 -48.59 22.81
N GLY A 1032 -11.48 -48.53 21.58
CA GLY A 1032 -10.94 -47.74 20.48
C GLY A 1032 -9.86 -48.46 19.66
N SER A 1033 -9.20 -47.75 18.74
CA SER A 1033 -8.20 -48.32 17.82
C SER A 1033 -6.97 -48.90 18.52
N ASN A 1034 -6.66 -48.41 19.72
CA ASN A 1034 -5.50 -48.85 20.47
C ASN A 1034 -5.73 -50.22 21.12
N PHE A 1035 -6.98 -50.58 21.41
CA PHE A 1035 -7.39 -51.78 22.13
C PHE A 1035 -8.65 -52.38 21.48
N PRO A 1036 -8.57 -52.82 20.21
CA PRO A 1036 -9.74 -53.16 19.41
C PRO A 1036 -10.45 -54.44 19.89
N THR A 1037 -9.73 -55.34 20.56
CA THR A 1037 -10.25 -56.62 21.07
C THR A 1037 -10.34 -56.67 22.59
N THR A 1038 -10.12 -55.54 23.26
CA THR A 1038 -10.01 -55.48 24.71
C THR A 1038 -10.97 -54.43 25.26
N PHE A 1039 -11.83 -54.85 26.20
CA PHE A 1039 -12.61 -53.94 27.01
C PHE A 1039 -11.71 -53.42 28.13
N TYR A 1040 -10.96 -52.36 27.81
CA TYR A 1040 -10.08 -51.65 28.73
C TYR A 1040 -10.76 -50.41 29.30
N ALA A 1041 -11.23 -50.47 30.54
CA ALA A 1041 -11.93 -49.37 31.20
C ALA A 1041 -11.88 -49.50 32.73
N VAL A 1042 -12.32 -48.48 33.46
CA VAL A 1042 -12.48 -48.62 34.92
C VAL A 1042 -13.61 -49.59 35.25
N LYS A 1043 -13.56 -50.20 36.43
CA LYS A 1043 -14.58 -51.18 36.88
C LYS A 1043 -15.98 -50.58 36.80
N ASP A 1044 -16.95 -51.42 36.43
CA ASP A 1044 -18.37 -51.13 36.21
C ASP A 1044 -18.68 -50.24 34.99
N SER A 1045 -17.68 -49.99 34.12
CA SER A 1045 -17.92 -49.31 32.83
C SER A 1045 -18.79 -50.16 31.91
N THR A 1046 -19.74 -49.51 31.21
CA THR A 1046 -20.65 -50.16 30.27
C THR A 1046 -20.32 -49.82 28.81
N LYS A 1047 -20.72 -50.71 27.89
CA LYS A 1047 -20.58 -50.55 26.45
C LYS A 1047 -21.81 -51.15 25.75
N THR A 1048 -22.54 -50.35 24.98
CA THR A 1048 -23.60 -50.86 24.10
C THR A 1048 -22.97 -51.65 22.95
N LEU A 1049 -23.43 -52.88 22.76
CA LEU A 1049 -23.00 -53.71 21.64
C LEU A 1049 -23.58 -53.17 20.34
N SER A 1050 -22.82 -53.29 19.24
CA SER A 1050 -23.27 -52.96 17.89
C SER A 1050 -23.29 -54.25 17.08
N VAL A 1051 -24.43 -54.55 16.46
CA VAL A 1051 -24.64 -55.79 15.72
C VAL A 1051 -25.42 -55.52 14.44
N THR A 1052 -24.86 -55.92 13.31
CA THR A 1052 -25.54 -55.88 12.02
C THR A 1052 -26.41 -57.13 11.85
N ALA A 1053 -27.66 -56.96 11.47
CA ALA A 1053 -28.57 -58.03 11.07
C ALA A 1053 -28.88 -57.96 9.57
N VAL A 1054 -28.75 -59.08 8.88
CA VAL A 1054 -29.11 -59.24 7.47
C VAL A 1054 -30.34 -60.15 7.38
N PHE A 1055 -31.34 -59.73 6.61
CA PHE A 1055 -32.60 -60.44 6.43
C PHE A 1055 -32.61 -61.26 5.14
N SER A 1056 -33.55 -62.21 5.04
CA SER A 1056 -33.65 -63.15 3.92
C SER A 1056 -33.95 -62.52 2.57
N ASP A 1057 -34.48 -61.30 2.56
CA ASP A 1057 -34.70 -60.48 1.36
C ASP A 1057 -33.46 -59.63 0.97
N GLY A 1058 -32.37 -59.74 1.73
CA GLY A 1058 -31.14 -58.99 1.53
C GLY A 1058 -31.12 -57.61 2.18
N THR A 1059 -32.23 -57.15 2.76
CA THR A 1059 -32.25 -55.90 3.54
C THR A 1059 -31.47 -56.04 4.84
N GLN A 1060 -31.05 -54.91 5.41
CA GLN A 1060 -30.13 -54.91 6.55
C GLN A 1060 -30.48 -53.85 7.57
N PHE A 1061 -30.31 -54.20 8.85
CA PHE A 1061 -30.18 -53.23 9.93
C PHE A 1061 -28.73 -53.23 10.39
N THR A 1062 -28.03 -52.12 10.15
CA THR A 1062 -26.58 -52.04 10.38
C THR A 1062 -26.19 -52.03 11.86
N ASP A 1063 -27.09 -51.63 12.75
CA ASP A 1063 -26.93 -51.75 14.20
C ASP A 1063 -28.28 -51.97 14.87
N ILE A 1064 -28.63 -53.22 15.18
CA ILE A 1064 -29.94 -53.57 15.75
C ILE A 1064 -30.17 -53.02 17.16
N VAL A 1065 -29.10 -52.70 17.90
CA VAL A 1065 -29.18 -52.26 19.31
C VAL A 1065 -29.25 -50.74 19.40
N GLY A 1066 -28.32 -50.04 18.74
CA GLY A 1066 -28.19 -48.58 18.80
C GLY A 1066 -28.71 -47.81 17.58
N GLY A 1067 -29.09 -48.51 16.50
CA GLY A 1067 -29.47 -47.89 15.22
C GLY A 1067 -30.87 -47.28 15.17
N THR A 1068 -31.16 -46.54 14.10
CA THR A 1068 -32.42 -45.79 13.88
C THR A 1068 -33.67 -46.66 13.96
N GLN A 1069 -33.57 -47.94 13.57
CA GLN A 1069 -34.68 -48.89 13.64
C GLN A 1069 -35.11 -49.25 15.06
N SER A 1070 -34.24 -49.10 16.07
CA SER A 1070 -34.56 -49.39 17.49
C SER A 1070 -35.77 -48.60 18.01
N SER A 1071 -36.11 -47.47 17.37
CA SER A 1071 -37.28 -46.66 17.69
C SER A 1071 -38.62 -47.30 17.30
N TRP A 1072 -38.62 -48.28 16.38
CA TRP A 1072 -39.84 -48.92 15.87
C TRP A 1072 -39.79 -50.45 15.82
N VAL A 1073 -38.61 -51.09 15.91
CA VAL A 1073 -38.47 -52.53 16.15
C VAL A 1073 -37.27 -52.78 17.06
N ALA A 1074 -37.51 -53.23 18.29
CA ALA A 1074 -36.44 -53.42 19.28
C ALA A 1074 -35.72 -54.75 19.07
N ALA A 1075 -34.38 -54.77 19.22
CA ALA A 1075 -33.59 -56.00 19.10
C ALA A 1075 -34.03 -57.11 20.06
N THR A 1076 -34.53 -56.76 21.25
CA THR A 1076 -35.05 -57.70 22.26
C THR A 1076 -36.27 -58.49 21.78
N GLU A 1077 -36.99 -58.00 20.76
CA GLU A 1077 -38.13 -58.73 20.19
C GLU A 1077 -37.71 -59.94 19.35
N TYR A 1078 -36.46 -59.99 18.90
CA TYR A 1078 -36.00 -61.01 17.95
C TYR A 1078 -34.54 -61.46 18.11
N THR A 1079 -33.86 -61.05 19.19
CA THR A 1079 -32.51 -61.51 19.53
C THR A 1079 -32.32 -61.65 21.05
N THR A 1080 -31.30 -62.42 21.46
CA THR A 1080 -30.87 -62.56 22.86
C THR A 1080 -29.35 -62.47 22.98
N PHE A 1081 -28.86 -61.86 24.06
CA PHE A 1081 -27.43 -61.70 24.37
C PHE A 1081 -27.02 -62.49 25.62
N THR A 1082 -25.86 -63.14 25.59
CA THR A 1082 -25.31 -63.90 26.72
C THR A 1082 -23.79 -63.74 26.84
N SER A 1083 -23.24 -64.01 28.03
CA SER A 1083 -21.80 -63.97 28.33
C SER A 1083 -21.36 -65.28 29.00
N ASP A 1084 -20.23 -65.84 28.59
CA ASP A 1084 -19.67 -67.06 29.18
C ASP A 1084 -18.93 -66.83 30.51
N ALA A 1085 -18.51 -65.60 30.80
CA ALA A 1085 -17.86 -65.19 32.04
C ALA A 1085 -18.55 -63.97 32.64
N THR A 1086 -19.78 -64.16 33.11
CA THR A 1086 -20.69 -63.09 33.58
C THR A 1086 -20.15 -62.26 34.75
N HIS A 1087 -19.22 -62.79 35.55
CA HIS A 1087 -18.57 -62.05 36.64
C HIS A 1087 -17.36 -61.21 36.18
N LYS A 1088 -16.97 -61.31 34.90
CA LYS A 1088 -15.85 -60.58 34.29
C LYS A 1088 -16.35 -59.54 33.30
N VAL A 1089 -17.17 -59.97 32.34
CA VAL A 1089 -17.99 -59.09 31.52
C VAL A 1089 -19.42 -59.62 31.55
N SER A 1090 -20.36 -58.85 32.09
CA SER A 1090 -21.79 -59.18 32.02
C SER A 1090 -22.43 -58.51 30.80
N VAL A 1091 -23.55 -59.03 30.30
CA VAL A 1091 -24.33 -58.40 29.21
C VAL A 1091 -25.82 -58.44 29.52
N THR A 1092 -26.54 -57.33 29.30
CA THR A 1092 -28.00 -57.26 29.49
C THR A 1092 -28.78 -57.75 28.26
N ALA A 1093 -30.09 -57.96 28.41
CA ALA A 1093 -30.96 -58.37 27.30
C ALA A 1093 -31.02 -57.32 26.17
N GLU A 1094 -30.82 -56.04 26.50
CA GLU A 1094 -30.75 -54.93 25.56
C GLU A 1094 -29.37 -54.81 24.88
N GLY A 1095 -28.46 -55.76 25.10
CA GLY A 1095 -27.15 -55.76 24.46
C GLY A 1095 -26.18 -54.73 25.05
N VAL A 1096 -26.26 -54.44 26.36
CA VAL A 1096 -25.27 -53.58 27.05
C VAL A 1096 -24.31 -54.44 27.86
N ALA A 1097 -23.02 -54.41 27.53
CA ALA A 1097 -21.97 -55.14 28.22
C ALA A 1097 -21.33 -54.30 29.34
N THR A 1098 -21.02 -54.89 30.50
CA THR A 1098 -20.41 -54.22 31.66
C THR A 1098 -19.13 -54.93 32.10
N LEU A 1099 -18.02 -54.19 32.18
CA LEU A 1099 -16.72 -54.68 32.63
C LEU A 1099 -16.66 -54.72 34.17
N LEU A 1100 -16.51 -55.90 34.75
CA LEU A 1100 -16.59 -56.11 36.20
C LEU A 1100 -15.24 -56.44 36.84
N ASP A 1101 -14.36 -57.16 36.14
CA ASP A 1101 -13.07 -57.60 36.68
C ASP A 1101 -12.10 -58.08 35.57
N ASN A 1102 -10.80 -58.13 35.87
CA ASN A 1102 -9.78 -58.68 34.97
C ASN A 1102 -10.01 -60.16 34.71
N HIS A 1103 -9.69 -60.59 33.49
CA HIS A 1103 -9.76 -62.01 33.11
C HIS A 1103 -8.52 -62.46 32.35
N TYR A 1104 -8.04 -63.65 32.69
CA TYR A 1104 -6.81 -64.22 32.13
C TYR A 1104 -7.01 -64.84 30.73
N GLN A 1105 -8.24 -64.87 30.21
CA GLN A 1105 -8.60 -65.34 28.88
C GLN A 1105 -9.70 -64.45 28.28
N ALA A 1106 -9.96 -64.54 26.98
CA ALA A 1106 -11.05 -63.79 26.36
C ALA A 1106 -12.42 -64.24 26.94
N VAL A 1107 -13.32 -63.28 27.15
CA VAL A 1107 -14.73 -63.49 27.47
C VAL A 1107 -15.50 -63.54 26.15
N VAL A 1108 -16.31 -64.58 25.94
CA VAL A 1108 -17.12 -64.75 24.74
C VAL A 1108 -18.53 -64.24 25.00
N LEU A 1109 -18.92 -63.19 24.28
CA LEU A 1109 -20.30 -62.73 24.22
C LEU A 1109 -20.99 -63.33 23.01
N THR A 1110 -22.18 -63.89 23.20
CA THR A 1110 -22.97 -64.53 22.14
C THR A 1110 -24.26 -63.76 21.92
N ILE A 1111 -24.55 -63.44 20.65
CA ILE A 1111 -25.89 -63.03 20.21
C ILE A 1111 -26.54 -64.18 19.43
N ALA A 1112 -27.81 -64.44 19.71
CA ALA A 1112 -28.63 -65.39 18.97
C ALA A 1112 -29.89 -64.70 18.46
N SER A 1113 -30.30 -64.95 17.22
CA SER A 1113 -31.64 -64.61 16.77
C SER A 1113 -32.65 -65.51 17.48
N THR A 1114 -33.81 -64.95 17.78
CA THR A 1114 -34.91 -65.66 18.43
C THR A 1114 -36.17 -65.53 17.62
N CYS A 1115 -37.04 -66.52 17.77
CA CYS A 1115 -38.37 -66.51 17.23
C CYS A 1115 -39.30 -67.16 18.26
N SER A 1116 -40.37 -66.44 18.64
CA SER A 1116 -41.37 -66.94 19.59
C SER A 1116 -42.41 -67.85 18.93
N SER A 1117 -42.50 -67.86 17.60
CA SER A 1117 -43.31 -68.80 16.81
C SER A 1117 -42.45 -69.94 16.25
N SER A 1118 -43.09 -71.03 15.81
CA SER A 1118 -42.39 -72.11 15.09
C SER A 1118 -42.20 -71.82 13.60
N ASP A 1119 -42.48 -70.58 13.14
CA ASP A 1119 -42.50 -70.22 11.72
C ASP A 1119 -41.09 -70.07 11.15
N ILE A 1120 -40.12 -69.69 11.98
CA ILE A 1120 -38.70 -69.59 11.62
C ILE A 1120 -37.93 -70.56 12.52
N THR A 1121 -37.38 -71.61 11.91
CA THR A 1121 -36.64 -72.67 12.62
C THR A 1121 -35.13 -72.51 12.49
N ASP A 1122 -34.65 -71.86 11.43
CA ASP A 1122 -33.25 -71.55 11.22
C ASP A 1122 -32.86 -70.27 11.98
N LEU A 1123 -32.49 -70.44 13.25
CA LEU A 1123 -31.97 -69.37 14.10
C LEU A 1123 -30.45 -69.31 13.98
N VAL A 1124 -29.92 -68.09 13.83
CA VAL A 1124 -28.50 -67.84 13.64
C VAL A 1124 -27.90 -67.26 14.91
N THR A 1125 -26.65 -67.60 15.17
CA THR A 1125 -25.90 -67.09 16.32
C THR A 1125 -24.55 -66.57 15.86
N ASP A 1126 -24.09 -65.50 16.49
CA ASP A 1126 -22.74 -64.99 16.32
C ASP A 1126 -22.09 -64.75 17.69
N THR A 1127 -20.77 -64.75 17.73
CA THR A 1127 -20.00 -64.57 18.96
C THR A 1127 -18.86 -63.58 18.78
N VAL A 1128 -18.59 -62.79 19.80
CA VAL A 1128 -17.38 -61.94 19.86
C VAL A 1128 -16.57 -62.28 21.11
N SER A 1129 -15.27 -62.50 20.92
CA SER A 1129 -14.32 -62.67 22.01
C SER A 1129 -13.73 -61.32 22.39
N VAL A 1130 -13.78 -60.96 23.66
CA VAL A 1130 -13.23 -59.71 24.19
C VAL A 1130 -12.39 -59.97 25.43
N TYR A 1131 -11.19 -59.38 25.50
CA TYR A 1131 -10.36 -59.43 26.70
C TYR A 1131 -10.81 -58.39 27.73
N ALA A 1132 -10.88 -58.77 29.00
CA ALA A 1132 -11.36 -57.90 30.07
C ALA A 1132 -10.17 -57.39 30.91
N ASN A 1133 -9.85 -56.10 30.77
CA ASN A 1133 -8.75 -55.44 31.49
C ASN A 1133 -9.24 -54.16 32.17
N LEU A 1134 -9.05 -54.05 33.47
CA LEU A 1134 -9.40 -52.91 34.29
C LEU A 1134 -8.28 -51.89 34.18
N ARG A 1135 -8.66 -50.64 33.91
CA ARG A 1135 -7.74 -49.52 33.90
C ARG A 1135 -7.40 -49.12 35.35
N PRO A 1136 -6.12 -48.96 35.70
CA PRO A 1136 -5.71 -48.48 37.02
C PRO A 1136 -6.21 -47.05 37.29
N MET A 1137 -6.42 -46.74 38.56
CA MET A 1137 -6.75 -45.38 39.01
C MET A 1137 -5.46 -44.54 39.18
N PRO A 1138 -5.53 -43.20 39.23
CA PRO A 1138 -4.34 -42.36 39.43
C PRO A 1138 -3.59 -42.70 40.73
N ASN A 1139 -2.27 -42.85 40.65
CA ASN A 1139 -1.35 -43.34 41.69
C ASN A 1139 -1.42 -44.85 41.99
N ASP A 1140 -2.02 -45.64 41.09
CA ASP A 1140 -1.96 -47.10 41.13
C ASP A 1140 -0.86 -47.63 40.19
N VAL A 1141 -0.37 -48.82 40.48
CA VAL A 1141 0.65 -49.50 39.67
C VAL A 1141 0.01 -50.72 39.05
N ASP A 1142 -0.14 -50.70 37.72
CA ASP A 1142 -0.63 -51.87 37.00
C ASP A 1142 0.52 -52.72 36.46
N LEU A 1143 0.29 -54.03 36.48
CA LEU A 1143 1.22 -55.04 36.02
C LEU A 1143 0.62 -55.75 34.82
N GLY A 1144 1.42 -55.88 33.76
CA GLY A 1144 1.01 -56.59 32.56
C GLY A 1144 0.68 -55.68 31.39
N LEU A 1145 0.08 -56.26 30.35
CA LEU A 1145 -0.30 -55.59 29.13
C LEU A 1145 -1.72 -55.00 29.26
N ASN A 1146 -1.92 -53.79 28.73
CA ASN A 1146 -3.24 -53.16 28.70
C ASN A 1146 -4.12 -53.69 27.55
N ASP A 1147 -3.52 -54.37 26.56
CA ASP A 1147 -4.21 -54.98 25.42
C ASP A 1147 -4.03 -56.50 25.41
N GLY A 1148 -5.09 -57.22 25.04
CA GLY A 1148 -5.14 -58.67 25.08
C GLY A 1148 -5.26 -59.20 26.50
N VAL A 1149 -4.73 -60.40 26.75
CA VAL A 1149 -4.61 -60.92 28.11
C VAL A 1149 -3.60 -60.09 28.90
N GLN A 1150 -3.97 -59.68 30.11
CA GLN A 1150 -3.11 -58.86 30.98
C GLN A 1150 -1.73 -59.51 31.21
N PHE A 1151 -1.68 -60.83 31.37
CA PHE A 1151 -0.43 -61.59 31.48
C PHE A 1151 -0.37 -62.67 30.41
N THR A 1152 0.74 -62.72 29.68
CA THR A 1152 1.00 -63.77 28.69
C THR A 1152 1.34 -65.10 29.38
N SER A 1153 0.80 -66.20 28.88
CA SER A 1153 1.07 -67.54 29.43
C SER A 1153 2.53 -67.94 29.19
N THR A 1154 3.27 -68.30 30.24
CA THR A 1154 4.68 -68.70 30.15
C THR A 1154 4.88 -70.12 30.70
N ALA A 1155 5.81 -70.89 30.13
CA ALA A 1155 6.09 -72.26 30.58
C ALA A 1155 6.83 -72.27 31.94
N ALA A 1156 6.58 -73.29 32.76
CA ALA A 1156 7.16 -73.39 34.10
C ALA A 1156 8.70 -73.44 34.05
N GLY A 1157 9.36 -72.48 34.72
CA GLY A 1157 10.81 -72.37 34.79
C GLY A 1157 11.43 -71.35 33.83
N GLU A 1158 10.66 -70.77 32.91
CA GLU A 1158 11.12 -69.68 32.04
C GLU A 1158 11.05 -68.32 32.74
N THR A 1159 12.06 -67.47 32.47
CA THR A 1159 12.05 -66.07 32.88
C THR A 1159 11.27 -65.24 31.85
N PHE A 1160 10.31 -64.44 32.29
CA PHE A 1160 9.60 -63.48 31.44
C PHE A 1160 9.59 -62.09 32.06
N SER A 1161 9.34 -61.08 31.23
CA SER A 1161 9.25 -59.69 31.66
C SER A 1161 7.80 -59.26 31.77
N VAL A 1162 7.45 -58.64 32.89
CA VAL A 1162 6.14 -58.02 33.10
C VAL A 1162 6.31 -56.51 32.96
N PRO A 1163 5.60 -55.86 32.02
CA PRO A 1163 5.56 -54.42 31.96
C PRO A 1163 4.92 -53.88 33.24
N LEU A 1164 5.55 -52.84 33.82
CA LEU A 1164 5.02 -52.13 34.96
C LEU A 1164 4.62 -50.73 34.47
N VAL A 1165 3.34 -50.42 34.60
CA VAL A 1165 2.79 -49.14 34.16
C VAL A 1165 2.41 -48.34 35.41
N LEU A 1166 3.19 -47.30 35.68
CA LEU A 1166 2.91 -46.31 36.73
C LEU A 1166 1.94 -45.27 36.16
N HIS A 1167 0.79 -45.13 36.80
CA HIS A 1167 -0.31 -44.30 36.31
C HIS A 1167 -0.59 -43.05 37.13
#